data_AF-A0A1M7JGT9-F1
#
_entry.id   AF-A0A1M7JGT9-F1
#
_cell.length_a   1.000
_cell.length_b   1.000
_cell.length_c   1.000
_cell.angle_alpha   90.00
_cell.angle_beta   90.00
_cell.angle_gamma   90.00
#
_symmetry.space_group_name_H-M   'P 1'
#
loop_
_entity.id
_entity.type
_entity.pdbx_description
1 polymer ?
#
loop_
_entity_poly.entity_id
_entity_poly.type
_entity_poly.pdbx_seq_one_letter_code
_entity_poly.pdbx_strand_id
1 'polypeptide(L)'
;MKYPTATQVPASDRRPVRGSLRFAGAALVATVAAVLAACSGSSDSTVEGDVPLAYTQRVNTMGMNPTNGAPYAQGGDLMIREKSSPSAPEHNITKDITQGHGDVSDPEVSFDGKKIVFALKCETSNTSMIDGAKACTGRWNIWEYDMTKGGMTGGSFKRLTSSTTGDDVDPAYLPANKGFVFTSNRQTTSFFNQGVGGDRFALDEYERERVFNLHTMDATGGNITQISVNQSHDRNPVVRPNGDIMFSRWDHVGMRNHFKVFRVKPDGTDMFVLYGAHSDGNSFLHPRDMDPKGAYKGFLASDLMPLSRTREGGGLVLVDAANYSEQNTPANPGVAATGGQYYPTAETLSIGGGLSQFGRVTTPFPLWDGTDRVLLAYRPCEVTKDGKVVPCATLTDAEKARLADDNRMESEAAADGVKDNVPPPYAIYMFDPHNPNKGMQPVAPPPAGFMNTDPVPLQSRAEPNATDPTPVDAVLASQKLGLLEVRSVYDTDGLGRMGDPVIAAADLSATCATAIAKTTPTDPQDTRAKVADIVKMKDPANPAYGCAPARFIRAFRAVAPSQGMGVRAAIGETDFEPQQILGYAPIEPDGSFKLQVPADTPIGLAVVDAEGRAFQTHTNWIQVRPGERRTCDGCHSPRRGGALNAGAVANTIPSGWFDNLASAHQSGETMAGTRTRLDPNLLKLMADMVSTDVWADPAKAGVTPRNAISIKYKNNTDPKDDLLTAAPTDGVINYPDHIQPMWTVSRGTNGAGTCVTCHADPTKLDLTATIAGTGRNASYERLLIGDPVIGDNGLPKTHLEEGVPMIDREPAMVDTMASEGDALGMGRKSRLLEILSGATLMASADARTLYPTPPAGAPDHSTLLTKGEKRLLAEWIDLGSKYYNDLSAGGVKNIGLLTQASFEAEVYPILRSTCAAGCHQGIGSDEIAAGKAFRENRLVLLGDAEGDFNVTLTMINDACHPENSSLLKRPSTIPHPAGAASSPTAVLPAGSANYTTIANWIKKGCTTP
;
A
#
# COMPACT_ATOMS: atom_id res chain seq x y z
N MET A 1 -2.23 -9.13 19.80
CA MET A 1 -2.40 -8.33 21.03
C MET A 1 -3.63 -7.46 20.83
N LYS A 2 -4.63 -7.51 21.71
CA LYS A 2 -5.86 -6.70 21.58
C LYS A 2 -5.48 -5.22 21.69
N TYR A 3 -5.74 -4.45 20.65
CA TYR A 3 -5.84 -3.00 20.77
C TYR A 3 -6.93 -2.70 21.82
N PRO A 4 -6.70 -1.80 22.79
CA PRO A 4 -7.76 -1.40 23.70
C PRO A 4 -8.85 -0.74 22.85
N THR A 5 -10.03 -1.35 22.84
CA THR A 5 -11.26 -0.68 22.41
C THR A 5 -11.32 0.68 23.08
N ALA A 6 -11.64 1.71 22.30
CA ALA A 6 -11.83 3.06 22.79
C ALA A 6 -12.88 3.03 23.92
N THR A 7 -12.41 2.95 25.16
CA THR A 7 -13.18 3.41 26.30
C THR A 7 -13.34 4.90 26.08
N GLN A 8 -14.56 5.30 25.72
CA GLN A 8 -15.03 6.67 25.85
C GLN A 8 -14.47 7.22 27.17
N VAL A 9 -13.53 8.16 27.08
CA VAL A 9 -13.06 8.88 28.26
C VAL A 9 -14.27 9.66 28.79
N PRO A 10 -14.71 9.42 30.03
CA PRO A 10 -15.88 10.10 30.56
C PRO A 10 -15.52 11.58 30.72
N ALA A 11 -16.31 12.44 30.08
CA ALA A 11 -16.30 13.87 30.32
C ALA A 11 -16.61 14.14 31.80
N SER A 12 -15.57 14.32 32.62
CA SER A 12 -15.69 14.83 33.99
C SER A 12 -14.85 16.09 34.10
N ASP A 13 -15.54 17.24 34.00
CA ASP A 13 -15.78 18.13 35.13
C ASP A 13 -16.23 19.50 34.59
N ARG A 14 -17.53 19.62 34.27
CA ARG A 14 -18.18 20.91 34.08
C ARG A 14 -19.48 20.91 34.89
N ARG A 15 -19.45 21.66 35.98
CA ARG A 15 -20.61 21.90 36.86
C ARG A 15 -21.80 22.44 36.05
N PRO A 16 -23.02 21.90 36.22
CA PRO A 16 -24.20 22.38 35.52
C PRO A 16 -24.81 23.57 36.28
N VAL A 17 -24.88 24.73 35.63
CA VAL A 17 -25.84 25.77 36.01
C VAL A 17 -27.16 25.40 35.33
N ARG A 18 -28.14 24.99 36.14
CA ARG A 18 -29.51 24.69 35.72
C ARG A 18 -30.17 25.96 35.15
N GLY A 19 -30.50 25.93 33.86
CA GLY A 19 -31.43 26.84 33.22
C GLY A 19 -32.45 26.05 32.41
N SER A 20 -33.61 25.80 33.00
CA SER A 20 -34.74 25.11 32.38
C SER A 20 -35.50 26.04 31.44
N LEU A 21 -35.54 25.73 30.14
CA LEU A 21 -36.63 26.17 29.27
C LEU A 21 -37.02 25.06 28.29
N ARG A 22 -38.29 24.66 28.36
CA ARG A 22 -39.00 23.76 27.45
C ARG A 22 -39.50 24.57 26.24
N PHE A 23 -39.32 24.09 25.02
CA PHE A 23 -40.24 24.28 23.88
C PHE A 23 -40.01 23.08 22.92
N ALA A 24 -40.92 22.11 22.86
CA ALA A 24 -42.09 22.06 21.96
C ALA A 24 -41.68 21.94 20.49
N GLY A 25 -41.74 20.71 19.97
CA GLY A 25 -41.62 20.44 18.55
C GLY A 25 -42.91 20.76 17.80
N ALA A 26 -42.76 21.25 16.57
CA ALA A 26 -43.70 21.08 15.48
C ALA A 26 -43.04 21.44 14.14
N ALA A 27 -43.08 20.47 13.22
CA ALA A 27 -43.17 20.57 11.76
C ALA A 27 -42.48 21.71 11.00
N LEU A 28 -41.57 21.35 10.08
CA LEU A 28 -41.57 21.94 8.74
C LEU A 28 -41.15 20.89 7.70
N VAL A 29 -42.14 20.42 6.94
CA VAL A 29 -41.97 19.69 5.68
C VAL A 29 -41.99 20.72 4.55
N ALA A 30 -41.06 20.57 3.60
CA ALA A 30 -40.99 21.23 2.29
C ALA A 30 -40.75 22.74 2.28
N THR A 31 -39.50 23.16 2.01
CA THR A 31 -39.16 24.24 1.06
C THR A 31 -37.63 24.40 0.96
N VAL A 32 -36.99 23.69 0.01
CA VAL A 32 -35.65 24.06 -0.50
C VAL A 32 -35.75 24.96 -1.75
N ALA A 33 -36.96 25.17 -2.29
CA ALA A 33 -37.17 25.98 -3.49
C ALA A 33 -37.69 27.42 -3.24
N ALA A 34 -37.86 27.87 -1.99
CA ALA A 34 -38.54 29.15 -1.70
C ALA A 34 -37.84 30.11 -0.72
N VAL A 35 -36.51 29.99 -0.53
CA VAL A 35 -35.72 31.03 0.16
C VAL A 35 -35.01 31.98 -0.84
N LEU A 36 -35.20 31.79 -2.14
CA LEU A 36 -34.60 32.61 -3.20
C LEU A 36 -35.39 33.89 -3.58
N ALA A 37 -36.49 34.23 -2.89
CA ALA A 37 -37.37 35.32 -3.33
C ALA A 37 -37.84 36.30 -2.23
N ALA A 38 -37.06 36.50 -1.16
CA ALA A 38 -37.37 37.56 -0.18
C ALA A 38 -36.13 38.05 0.58
N CYS A 39 -35.21 38.72 -0.12
CA CYS A 39 -34.36 39.80 0.40
C CYS A 39 -33.69 40.51 -0.78
N SER A 40 -34.37 41.48 -1.37
CA SER A 40 -33.77 42.46 -2.28
C SER A 40 -32.96 43.47 -1.46
N GLY A 41 -31.79 43.06 -1.00
CA GLY A 41 -30.79 43.87 -0.32
C GLY A 41 -29.41 43.44 -0.78
N SER A 42 -28.79 44.25 -1.66
CA SER A 42 -27.49 44.01 -2.27
C SER A 42 -26.35 44.21 -1.25
N SER A 43 -26.06 43.17 -0.47
CA SER A 43 -24.76 43.04 0.18
C SER A 43 -24.22 41.66 -0.14
N ASP A 44 -23.18 41.59 -0.98
CA ASP A 44 -22.38 40.38 -1.19
C ASP A 44 -21.78 39.95 0.16
N SER A 45 -22.45 39.03 0.86
CA SER A 45 -21.91 38.44 2.07
C SER A 45 -20.90 37.37 1.67
N THR A 46 -19.62 37.64 1.96
CA THR A 46 -18.55 36.66 1.79
C THR A 46 -18.53 35.69 2.96
N VAL A 47 -18.32 34.41 2.67
CA VAL A 47 -18.24 33.34 3.65
C VAL A 47 -16.85 33.30 4.24
N GLU A 48 -16.75 33.72 5.50
CA GLU A 48 -15.50 33.80 6.24
C GLU A 48 -14.45 34.54 5.38
N GLY A 49 -14.65 35.84 5.11
CA GLY A 49 -13.73 36.65 4.30
C GLY A 49 -13.85 36.45 2.78
N ASP A 50 -13.09 37.25 2.02
CA ASP A 50 -13.16 37.34 0.55
C ASP A 50 -12.01 36.56 -0.11
N VAL A 51 -12.23 35.27 -0.39
CA VAL A 51 -11.23 34.36 -0.99
C VAL A 51 -11.66 33.96 -2.41
N PRO A 52 -11.06 34.50 -3.48
CA PRO A 52 -11.25 33.96 -4.83
C PRO A 52 -10.70 32.54 -4.89
N LEU A 53 -11.33 31.67 -5.67
CA LEU A 53 -10.96 30.26 -5.74
C LEU A 53 -11.22 29.65 -7.12
N ALA A 54 -10.47 28.60 -7.43
CA ALA A 54 -10.78 27.67 -8.51
C ALA A 54 -11.13 26.29 -7.94
N TYR A 55 -11.86 25.49 -8.70
CA TYR A 55 -12.19 24.10 -8.38
C TYR A 55 -12.57 23.34 -9.65
N THR A 56 -12.61 22.03 -9.56
CA THR A 56 -13.09 21.16 -10.62
C THR A 56 -14.59 20.95 -10.43
N GLN A 57 -15.37 21.09 -11.51
CA GLN A 57 -16.74 20.60 -11.56
C GLN A 57 -16.74 19.32 -12.37
N ARG A 58 -17.18 18.20 -11.81
CA ARG A 58 -17.17 16.86 -12.44
C ARG A 58 -18.54 16.20 -12.32
N VAL A 59 -18.82 15.20 -13.14
CA VAL A 59 -20.10 14.47 -13.06
C VAL A 59 -20.15 13.59 -11.81
N ASN A 60 -21.26 13.64 -11.07
CA ASN A 60 -21.38 12.93 -9.78
C ASN A 60 -21.76 11.44 -9.91
N THR A 61 -21.96 10.96 -11.14
CA THR A 61 -22.17 9.53 -11.41
C THR A 61 -20.86 8.77 -11.58
N MET A 62 -19.72 9.45 -11.60
CA MET A 62 -18.40 8.84 -11.66
C MET A 62 -18.11 8.02 -10.39
N GLY A 63 -17.60 6.81 -10.58
CA GLY A 63 -17.04 6.00 -9.49
C GLY A 63 -15.63 6.47 -9.15
N MET A 64 -15.49 7.31 -8.12
CA MET A 64 -14.19 7.73 -7.60
C MET A 64 -13.70 6.78 -6.50
N ASN A 65 -12.41 6.47 -6.51
CA ASN A 65 -11.79 5.50 -5.61
C ASN A 65 -10.29 5.84 -5.43
N PRO A 66 -9.74 5.81 -4.20
CA PRO A 66 -8.31 6.00 -3.95
C PRO A 66 -7.36 5.23 -4.88
N THR A 67 -7.70 3.97 -5.20
CA THR A 67 -6.87 3.07 -6.01
C THR A 67 -7.07 3.25 -7.52
N ASN A 68 -7.88 4.20 -7.98
CA ASN A 68 -7.97 4.56 -9.40
C ASN A 68 -7.14 5.83 -9.62
N GLY A 69 -6.01 5.70 -10.32
CA GLY A 69 -5.08 6.79 -10.53
C GLY A 69 -5.56 7.88 -11.50
N ALA A 70 -6.53 7.61 -12.38
CA ALA A 70 -6.96 8.58 -13.38
C ALA A 70 -8.43 8.42 -13.83
N PRO A 71 -9.41 8.43 -12.89
CA PRO A 71 -10.83 8.28 -13.22
C PRO A 71 -11.28 9.36 -14.19
N TYR A 72 -12.09 9.02 -15.19
CA TYR A 72 -12.54 9.93 -16.25
C TYR A 72 -14.02 9.80 -16.54
N ALA A 73 -14.71 10.93 -16.72
CA ALA A 73 -16.02 10.98 -17.35
C ALA A 73 -16.26 12.33 -18.03
N GLN A 74 -16.99 12.32 -19.14
CA GLN A 74 -17.30 13.54 -19.89
C GLN A 74 -18.17 14.50 -19.08
N GLY A 75 -17.90 15.80 -19.22
CA GLY A 75 -18.68 16.90 -18.68
C GLY A 75 -17.95 17.71 -17.60
N GLY A 76 -16.70 17.36 -17.28
CA GLY A 76 -15.92 18.06 -16.27
C GLY A 76 -15.21 19.31 -16.81
N ASP A 77 -15.05 20.32 -15.96
CA ASP A 77 -14.44 21.62 -16.28
C ASP A 77 -13.74 22.27 -15.08
N LEU A 78 -12.80 23.17 -15.36
CA LEU A 78 -12.23 24.09 -14.38
C LEU A 78 -13.13 25.31 -14.22
N MET A 79 -13.54 25.56 -12.98
CA MET A 79 -14.37 26.70 -12.59
C MET A 79 -13.53 27.69 -11.80
N ILE A 80 -13.73 28.99 -12.04
CA ILE A 80 -13.24 30.07 -11.18
C ILE A 80 -14.42 30.82 -10.61
N ARG A 81 -14.37 31.03 -9.29
CA ARG A 81 -15.35 31.81 -8.55
C ARG A 81 -14.66 33.02 -7.95
N GLU A 82 -15.24 34.20 -8.17
CA GLU A 82 -14.56 35.46 -7.86
C GLU A 82 -14.33 35.67 -6.37
N LYS A 83 -15.13 35.02 -5.50
CA LYS A 83 -15.10 35.16 -4.04
C LYS A 83 -15.63 33.91 -3.36
N SER A 84 -15.26 33.68 -2.10
CA SER A 84 -15.82 32.61 -1.27
C SER A 84 -17.26 32.94 -0.86
N SER A 85 -18.21 32.85 -1.78
CA SER A 85 -19.62 33.10 -1.53
C SER A 85 -20.51 32.31 -2.50
N PRO A 86 -21.60 31.67 -2.01
CA PRO A 86 -22.57 30.96 -2.86
C PRO A 86 -23.20 31.82 -3.96
N SER A 87 -23.26 33.14 -3.78
CA SER A 87 -23.84 34.08 -4.74
C SER A 87 -22.81 34.77 -5.63
N ALA A 88 -21.51 34.49 -5.47
CA ALA A 88 -20.47 35.13 -6.27
C ALA A 88 -20.63 34.78 -7.77
N PRO A 89 -20.13 35.62 -8.68
CA PRO A 89 -19.98 35.23 -10.08
C PRO A 89 -19.07 34.01 -10.21
N GLU A 90 -19.43 33.11 -11.12
CA GLU A 90 -18.72 31.88 -11.46
C GLU A 90 -18.44 31.83 -12.96
N HIS A 91 -17.26 31.36 -13.33
CA HIS A 91 -16.78 31.33 -14.70
C HIS A 91 -16.24 29.94 -15.02
N ASN A 92 -16.80 29.30 -16.06
CA ASN A 92 -16.24 28.08 -16.62
C ASN A 92 -15.10 28.45 -17.57
N ILE A 93 -13.87 28.07 -17.19
CA ILE A 93 -12.64 28.50 -17.84
C ILE A 93 -12.28 27.57 -19.01
N THR A 94 -12.61 26.29 -18.91
CA THR A 94 -12.20 25.27 -19.88
C THR A 94 -13.27 24.88 -20.90
N LYS A 95 -14.50 25.40 -20.80
CA LYS A 95 -15.62 25.05 -21.71
C LYS A 95 -15.28 25.06 -23.21
N ASP A 96 -14.44 25.99 -23.66
CA ASP A 96 -14.11 26.15 -25.09
C ASP A 96 -13.12 25.07 -25.56
N ILE A 97 -12.37 24.48 -24.61
CA ILE A 97 -11.48 23.33 -24.83
C ILE A 97 -12.26 22.02 -24.66
N THR A 98 -12.95 21.84 -23.54
CA THR A 98 -13.66 20.59 -23.21
C THR A 98 -14.88 20.37 -24.08
N GLN A 99 -15.58 21.44 -24.47
CA GLN A 99 -16.81 21.42 -25.28
C GLN A 99 -17.89 20.50 -24.70
N GLY A 100 -17.91 20.31 -23.38
CA GLY A 100 -18.78 19.34 -22.69
C GLY A 100 -18.39 17.86 -22.85
N HIS A 101 -17.30 17.59 -23.58
CA HIS A 101 -16.76 16.25 -23.85
C HIS A 101 -15.34 16.06 -23.27
N GLY A 102 -15.03 16.82 -22.23
CA GLY A 102 -13.78 16.71 -21.48
C GLY A 102 -14.03 16.51 -20.00
N ASP A 103 -12.93 16.43 -19.25
CA ASP A 103 -12.88 16.34 -17.81
C ASP A 103 -11.62 17.06 -17.32
N VAL A 104 -11.68 17.60 -16.11
CA VAL A 104 -10.60 18.37 -15.48
C VAL A 104 -10.44 17.91 -14.04
N SER A 105 -9.21 17.70 -13.59
CA SER A 105 -8.88 17.28 -12.23
C SER A 105 -7.67 18.04 -11.68
N ASP A 106 -7.54 18.00 -10.36
CA ASP A 106 -6.33 18.33 -9.60
C ASP A 106 -5.69 19.71 -9.91
N PRO A 107 -6.45 20.83 -9.87
CA PRO A 107 -5.87 22.15 -9.97
C PRO A 107 -4.94 22.44 -8.79
N GLU A 108 -3.84 23.15 -9.06
CA GLU A 108 -2.92 23.70 -8.07
C GLU A 108 -2.54 25.13 -8.48
N VAL A 109 -2.41 26.03 -7.50
CA VAL A 109 -2.11 27.44 -7.76
C VAL A 109 -0.61 27.74 -7.61
N SER A 110 -0.08 28.60 -8.49
CA SER A 110 1.28 29.11 -8.36
C SER A 110 1.46 29.91 -7.07
N PHE A 111 2.69 29.97 -6.54
CA PHE A 111 2.94 30.62 -5.24
C PHE A 111 2.58 32.12 -5.22
N ASP A 112 2.58 32.79 -6.38
CA ASP A 112 2.14 34.19 -6.50
C ASP A 112 0.62 34.35 -6.70
N GLY A 113 -0.13 33.25 -6.79
CA GLY A 113 -1.59 33.22 -6.96
C GLY A 113 -2.08 33.58 -8.37
N LYS A 114 -1.20 33.64 -9.38
CA LYS A 114 -1.53 34.13 -10.72
C LYS A 114 -1.70 33.06 -11.78
N LYS A 115 -1.36 31.82 -11.50
CA LYS A 115 -1.47 30.71 -12.44
C LYS A 115 -2.08 29.49 -11.79
N ILE A 116 -2.76 28.69 -12.59
CA ILE A 116 -3.36 27.41 -12.18
C ILE A 116 -2.79 26.33 -13.08
N VAL A 117 -2.13 25.33 -12.51
CA VAL A 117 -1.77 24.09 -13.21
C VAL A 117 -2.84 23.03 -12.91
N PHE A 118 -3.24 22.23 -13.88
CA PHE A 118 -4.30 21.22 -13.72
C PHE A 118 -4.16 20.10 -14.76
N ALA A 119 -4.86 18.99 -14.57
CA ALA A 119 -4.93 17.92 -15.56
C ALA A 119 -6.24 18.04 -16.36
N LEU A 120 -6.16 17.85 -17.68
CA LEU A 120 -7.35 17.84 -18.55
C LEU A 120 -7.27 16.69 -19.55
N LYS A 121 -8.38 15.97 -19.67
CA LYS A 121 -8.60 14.93 -20.67
C LYS A 121 -9.84 15.23 -21.48
N CYS A 122 -9.76 15.01 -22.78
CA CYS A 122 -10.89 15.06 -23.69
C CYS A 122 -10.62 14.12 -24.86
N GLU A 123 -11.68 13.69 -25.53
CA GLU A 123 -11.58 12.75 -26.64
C GLU A 123 -10.87 13.34 -27.85
N THR A 124 -10.21 12.50 -28.65
CA THR A 124 -9.53 12.92 -29.90
C THR A 124 -10.49 13.42 -30.99
N SER A 125 -11.78 13.13 -30.83
CA SER A 125 -12.92 13.60 -31.63
C SER A 125 -13.24 15.09 -31.39
N ASN A 126 -12.83 15.65 -30.24
CA ASN A 126 -13.04 17.06 -29.90
C ASN A 126 -12.37 18.00 -30.93
N THR A 127 -13.01 19.14 -31.17
CA THR A 127 -12.65 20.08 -32.25
C THR A 127 -11.78 21.25 -31.81
N SER A 128 -11.54 21.40 -30.50
CA SER A 128 -10.76 22.50 -29.95
C SER A 128 -9.29 22.43 -30.35
N MET A 129 -8.69 23.62 -30.48
CA MET A 129 -7.32 23.82 -30.95
C MET A 129 -6.54 24.63 -29.91
N ILE A 130 -5.26 24.32 -29.75
CA ILE A 130 -4.29 25.08 -28.95
C ILE A 130 -3.00 25.17 -29.75
N ASP A 131 -2.44 26.37 -29.89
CA ASP A 131 -1.18 26.62 -30.61
C ASP A 131 -1.09 25.98 -32.01
N GLY A 132 -2.21 25.95 -32.74
CA GLY A 132 -2.28 25.38 -34.09
C GLY A 132 -2.37 23.85 -34.16
N ALA A 133 -2.50 23.16 -33.03
CA ALA A 133 -2.71 21.71 -32.94
C ALA A 133 -4.02 21.36 -32.23
N LYS A 134 -4.51 20.12 -32.37
CA LYS A 134 -5.64 19.62 -31.56
C LYS A 134 -5.30 19.72 -30.08
N ALA A 135 -6.21 20.28 -29.29
CA ALA A 135 -6.07 20.38 -27.84
C ALA A 135 -6.12 19.00 -27.17
N CYS A 136 -7.02 18.13 -27.62
CA CYS A 136 -7.28 16.82 -27.04
C CYS A 136 -6.41 15.72 -27.66
N THR A 137 -5.79 14.91 -26.81
CA THR A 137 -4.93 13.77 -27.20
C THR A 137 -5.59 12.41 -26.95
N GLY A 138 -6.73 12.38 -26.26
CA GLY A 138 -7.36 11.16 -25.74
C GLY A 138 -6.78 10.68 -24.39
N ARG A 139 -5.80 11.39 -23.83
CA ARG A 139 -5.17 11.09 -22.54
C ARG A 139 -5.19 12.30 -21.61
N TRP A 140 -5.06 12.06 -20.31
CA TRP A 140 -4.81 13.13 -19.34
C TRP A 140 -3.47 13.80 -19.64
N ASN A 141 -3.50 15.13 -19.76
CA ASN A 141 -2.32 15.95 -19.98
C ASN A 141 -2.34 17.12 -19.01
N ILE A 142 -1.16 17.66 -18.70
CA ILE A 142 -1.01 18.80 -17.79
C ILE A 142 -1.14 20.10 -18.57
N TRP A 143 -1.90 21.04 -18.01
CA TRP A 143 -2.18 22.37 -18.56
C TRP A 143 -1.89 23.43 -17.52
N GLU A 144 -1.57 24.64 -18.00
CA GLU A 144 -1.44 25.84 -17.17
C GLU A 144 -2.37 26.93 -17.72
N TYR A 145 -3.10 27.61 -16.83
CA TYR A 145 -3.87 28.82 -17.11
C TYR A 145 -3.21 30.01 -16.41
N ASP A 146 -2.73 31.00 -17.19
CA ASP A 146 -2.03 32.18 -16.69
C ASP A 146 -2.95 33.40 -16.67
N MET A 147 -3.26 33.90 -15.47
CA MET A 147 -4.16 35.03 -15.23
C MET A 147 -3.43 36.38 -15.20
N THR A 148 -2.11 36.42 -15.41
CA THR A 148 -1.27 37.62 -15.18
C THR A 148 -1.70 38.83 -16.00
N LYS A 149 -2.14 38.64 -17.25
CA LYS A 149 -2.53 39.75 -18.15
C LYS A 149 -4.03 39.96 -18.28
N GLY A 150 -4.82 38.89 -18.17
CA GLY A 150 -6.26 38.91 -18.45
C GLY A 150 -7.17 38.76 -17.22
N GLY A 151 -6.58 38.74 -16.02
CA GLY A 151 -7.31 38.48 -14.79
C GLY A 151 -7.88 37.06 -14.77
N MET A 152 -8.90 36.85 -13.92
CA MET A 152 -9.46 35.52 -13.66
C MET A 152 -10.11 34.84 -14.88
N THR A 153 -10.59 35.61 -15.85
CA THR A 153 -11.40 35.07 -16.97
C THR A 153 -10.78 35.28 -18.35
N GLY A 154 -9.86 36.23 -18.49
CA GLY A 154 -9.18 36.55 -19.76
C GLY A 154 -7.76 36.00 -19.86
N GLY A 155 -7.36 35.07 -18.98
CA GLY A 155 -6.04 34.44 -18.97
C GLY A 155 -5.73 33.60 -20.22
N SER A 156 -4.50 33.10 -20.30
CA SER A 156 -4.03 32.30 -21.44
C SER A 156 -3.71 30.87 -21.05
N PHE A 157 -4.10 29.92 -21.89
CA PHE A 157 -3.74 28.50 -21.72
C PHE A 157 -2.39 28.16 -22.32
N LYS A 158 -1.70 27.22 -21.67
CA LYS A 158 -0.55 26.50 -22.19
C LYS A 158 -0.75 25.02 -21.90
N ARG A 159 -0.62 24.17 -22.92
CA ARG A 159 -0.54 22.72 -22.72
C ARG A 159 0.90 22.33 -22.43
N LEU A 160 1.17 21.81 -21.23
CA LEU A 160 2.53 21.46 -20.76
C LEU A 160 2.96 20.06 -21.21
N THR A 161 2.04 19.09 -21.25
CA THR A 161 2.31 17.74 -21.77
C THR A 161 1.41 17.39 -22.95
N SER A 162 1.87 16.49 -23.83
CA SER A 162 1.12 16.07 -25.02
C SER A 162 1.19 14.55 -25.26
N SER A 163 1.16 13.78 -24.17
CA SER A 163 1.12 12.32 -24.20
C SER A 163 -0.11 11.82 -24.96
N THR A 164 0.11 10.80 -25.78
CA THR A 164 -0.96 10.02 -26.45
C THR A 164 -1.03 8.58 -25.92
N THR A 165 -0.13 8.18 -25.03
CA THR A 165 0.04 6.79 -24.58
C THR A 165 -0.03 6.59 -23.07
N GLY A 166 0.28 7.63 -22.30
CA GLY A 166 0.12 7.67 -20.85
C GLY A 166 -0.72 8.86 -20.39
N ASP A 167 -1.19 8.79 -19.16
CA ASP A 167 -2.03 9.78 -18.50
C ASP A 167 -1.17 10.51 -17.45
N ASP A 168 -1.16 11.85 -17.51
CA ASP A 168 -0.48 12.73 -16.56
C ASP A 168 -1.53 13.48 -15.72
N VAL A 169 -1.46 13.34 -14.39
CA VAL A 169 -2.44 13.84 -13.40
C VAL A 169 -1.75 14.40 -12.15
N ASP A 170 -2.53 14.96 -11.20
CA ASP A 170 -2.04 15.55 -9.95
C ASP A 170 -0.81 16.50 -10.07
N PRO A 171 -0.84 17.57 -10.91
CA PRO A 171 0.31 18.46 -11.03
C PRO A 171 0.46 19.42 -9.84
N ALA A 172 1.71 19.74 -9.48
CA ALA A 172 2.06 20.81 -8.56
C ALA A 172 3.33 21.57 -9.00
N TYR A 173 3.39 22.86 -8.64
CA TYR A 173 4.54 23.72 -8.93
C TYR A 173 5.75 23.38 -8.06
N LEU A 174 6.94 23.28 -8.68
CA LEU A 174 8.22 23.27 -7.96
C LEU A 174 8.73 24.71 -7.75
N PRO A 175 9.34 25.02 -6.60
CA PRO A 175 9.82 26.36 -6.27
C PRO A 175 10.98 26.81 -7.14
N ALA A 176 11.27 28.12 -7.13
CA ALA A 176 12.32 28.78 -7.89
C ALA A 176 12.22 28.55 -9.39
N ASN A 177 10.99 28.44 -9.91
CA ASN A 177 10.72 28.18 -11.33
C ASN A 177 11.43 26.92 -11.87
N LYS A 178 11.66 25.92 -11.01
CA LYS A 178 12.30 24.64 -11.39
C LYS A 178 11.37 23.74 -12.23
N GLY A 179 10.07 24.04 -12.26
CA GLY A 179 9.09 23.36 -13.11
C GLY A 179 7.96 22.76 -12.30
N PHE A 180 7.68 21.48 -12.51
CA PHE A 180 6.51 20.81 -11.96
C PHE A 180 6.84 19.40 -11.47
N VAL A 181 6.13 18.95 -10.44
CA VAL A 181 5.97 17.53 -10.10
C VAL A 181 4.56 17.10 -10.49
N PHE A 182 4.37 15.86 -10.91
CA PHE A 182 3.08 15.30 -11.26
C PHE A 182 3.10 13.77 -11.16
N THR A 183 1.93 13.17 -11.20
CA THR A 183 1.72 11.73 -11.19
C THR A 183 1.50 11.23 -12.61
N SER A 184 2.12 10.12 -13.02
CA SER A 184 2.00 9.61 -14.39
C SER A 184 2.23 8.11 -14.51
N ASN A 185 1.50 7.47 -15.43
CA ASN A 185 1.62 6.04 -15.76
C ASN A 185 2.53 5.77 -16.98
N ARG A 186 3.36 6.74 -17.39
CA ARG A 186 4.34 6.61 -18.49
C ARG A 186 5.43 5.57 -18.24
N GLN A 187 5.78 5.32 -16.97
CA GLN A 187 6.80 4.36 -16.54
C GLN A 187 8.14 4.47 -17.29
N THR A 188 8.61 5.71 -17.54
CA THR A 188 9.80 5.98 -18.37
C THR A 188 11.09 5.29 -17.89
N THR A 189 11.19 4.99 -16.60
CA THR A 189 12.29 4.24 -15.99
C THR A 189 11.86 2.83 -15.61
N SER A 190 10.73 2.68 -14.90
CA SER A 190 10.31 1.37 -14.39
C SER A 190 10.01 0.35 -15.50
N PHE A 191 9.60 0.78 -16.70
CA PHE A 191 9.39 -0.08 -17.87
C PHE A 191 10.59 -1.00 -18.18
N PHE A 192 11.82 -0.49 -18.00
CA PHE A 192 13.07 -1.22 -18.28
C PHE A 192 13.63 -1.97 -17.06
N ASN A 193 13.04 -1.76 -15.88
CA ASN A 193 13.55 -2.27 -14.60
C ASN A 193 12.61 -3.29 -13.94
N GLN A 194 11.88 -4.07 -14.75
CA GLN A 194 10.86 -5.03 -14.28
C GLN A 194 11.41 -6.39 -13.85
N GLY A 195 12.73 -6.53 -13.90
CA GLY A 195 13.45 -7.72 -13.54
C GLY A 195 13.34 -8.87 -14.52
N VAL A 196 12.90 -10.05 -14.07
CA VAL A 196 12.68 -11.19 -14.98
C VAL A 196 11.49 -10.93 -15.90
N GLY A 197 11.50 -11.50 -17.09
CA GLY A 197 10.45 -11.30 -18.11
C GLY A 197 10.64 -10.09 -19.04
N GLY A 198 11.68 -9.28 -18.84
CA GLY A 198 12.04 -8.17 -19.75
C GLY A 198 11.16 -6.93 -19.64
N ASP A 199 11.35 -6.02 -20.60
CA ASP A 199 10.73 -4.69 -20.60
C ASP A 199 9.20 -4.75 -20.77
N ARG A 200 8.46 -4.11 -19.86
CA ARG A 200 6.99 -4.09 -19.87
C ARG A 200 6.41 -3.02 -18.97
N PHE A 201 5.16 -2.65 -19.22
CA PHE A 201 4.40 -1.84 -18.26
C PHE A 201 4.00 -2.70 -17.06
N ALA A 202 4.35 -2.24 -15.87
CA ALA A 202 3.86 -2.77 -14.61
C ALA A 202 2.37 -2.43 -14.45
N LEU A 203 1.59 -3.42 -14.02
CA LEU A 203 0.29 -3.19 -13.41
C LEU A 203 0.44 -3.06 -11.90
N ASP A 204 -0.53 -2.41 -11.26
CA ASP A 204 -0.62 -2.33 -9.79
C ASP A 204 -0.67 -3.73 -9.14
N GLU A 205 -0.56 -3.80 -7.82
CA GLU A 205 -0.59 -5.06 -7.06
C GLU A 205 -2.00 -5.70 -7.02
N TYR A 206 -3.00 -5.10 -7.69
CA TYR A 206 -4.29 -5.72 -8.05
C TYR A 206 -4.37 -6.15 -9.52
N GLU A 207 -3.27 -6.04 -10.26
CA GLU A 207 -3.14 -6.38 -11.67
C GLU A 207 -4.15 -5.65 -12.57
N ARG A 208 -4.58 -4.43 -12.19
CA ARG A 208 -5.63 -3.67 -12.88
C ARG A 208 -5.09 -2.61 -13.81
N GLU A 209 -4.37 -1.64 -13.29
CA GLU A 209 -4.02 -0.44 -14.04
C GLU A 209 -2.53 -0.20 -14.05
N ARG A 210 -2.06 0.50 -15.08
CA ARG A 210 -0.65 0.86 -15.15
C ARG A 210 -0.30 1.72 -13.95
N VAL A 211 0.78 1.34 -13.26
CA VAL A 211 1.24 2.03 -12.07
C VAL A 211 1.53 3.50 -12.36
N PHE A 212 0.85 4.38 -11.62
CA PHE A 212 1.13 5.80 -11.53
C PHE A 212 2.27 6.09 -10.55
N ASN A 213 3.33 6.73 -11.03
CA ASN A 213 4.48 7.14 -10.24
C ASN A 213 4.75 8.64 -10.41
N LEU A 214 5.50 9.22 -9.47
CA LEU A 214 5.91 10.62 -9.50
C LEU A 214 6.91 10.88 -10.64
N HIS A 215 6.67 11.97 -11.35
CA HIS A 215 7.53 12.51 -12.38
C HIS A 215 7.75 14.00 -12.13
N THR A 216 8.89 14.52 -12.60
CA THR A 216 9.17 15.95 -12.66
C THR A 216 9.42 16.39 -14.08
N MET A 217 9.09 17.64 -14.39
CA MET A 217 9.42 18.30 -15.66
C MET A 217 9.89 19.74 -15.40
N ASP A 218 10.60 20.32 -16.36
CA ASP A 218 11.01 21.72 -16.29
C ASP A 218 9.81 22.67 -16.51
N ALA A 219 10.01 23.97 -16.27
CA ALA A 219 8.97 25.00 -16.41
C ALA A 219 8.42 25.14 -17.84
N THR A 220 9.13 24.62 -18.84
CA THR A 220 8.65 24.62 -20.23
C THR A 220 7.73 23.44 -20.56
N GLY A 221 7.71 22.40 -19.71
CA GLY A 221 7.04 21.12 -19.97
C GLY A 221 7.98 20.04 -20.54
N GLY A 222 9.29 20.32 -20.60
CA GLY A 222 10.32 19.41 -21.10
C GLY A 222 10.98 18.58 -20.00
N ASN A 223 11.95 17.74 -20.39
CA ASN A 223 12.81 16.98 -19.48
C ASN A 223 12.06 16.12 -18.43
N ILE A 224 10.94 15.52 -18.84
CA ILE A 224 10.15 14.62 -17.99
C ILE A 224 11.03 13.48 -17.48
N THR A 225 11.10 13.34 -16.16
CA THR A 225 11.92 12.34 -15.45
C THR A 225 11.07 11.63 -14.39
N GLN A 226 11.04 10.29 -14.41
CA GLN A 226 10.41 9.50 -13.35
C GLN A 226 11.28 9.53 -12.08
N ILE A 227 10.70 9.91 -10.95
CA ILE A 227 11.40 10.07 -9.65
C ILE A 227 10.96 9.06 -8.58
N SER A 228 9.88 8.30 -8.83
CA SER A 228 9.49 7.17 -7.97
C SER A 228 9.20 5.89 -8.75
N VAL A 229 9.35 4.73 -8.09
CA VAL A 229 9.27 3.40 -8.71
C VAL A 229 8.45 2.39 -7.87
N ASN A 230 7.38 2.85 -7.23
CA ASN A 230 6.47 1.98 -6.47
C ASN A 230 5.83 0.91 -7.39
N GLN A 231 5.34 -0.19 -6.81
CA GLN A 231 4.51 -1.20 -7.52
C GLN A 231 3.02 -0.84 -7.50
N SER A 232 2.62 0.07 -6.63
CA SER A 232 1.28 0.65 -6.58
C SER A 232 1.37 2.17 -6.79
N HIS A 233 0.28 2.91 -6.58
CA HIS A 233 0.21 4.32 -6.97
C HIS A 233 0.90 5.27 -5.99
N ASP A 234 1.62 6.26 -6.52
CA ASP A 234 2.05 7.46 -5.81
C ASP A 234 1.22 8.63 -6.34
N ARG A 235 0.38 9.25 -5.50
CA ARG A 235 -0.66 10.23 -5.87
C ARG A 235 -0.57 11.53 -5.07
N ASN A 236 -1.24 12.56 -5.60
CA ASN A 236 -1.46 13.87 -4.97
C ASN A 236 -0.17 14.54 -4.42
N PRO A 237 0.91 14.68 -5.21
CA PRO A 237 2.10 15.39 -4.77
C PRO A 237 1.85 16.88 -4.52
N VAL A 238 2.37 17.39 -3.42
CA VAL A 238 2.43 18.83 -3.09
C VAL A 238 3.81 19.18 -2.54
N VAL A 239 4.23 20.45 -2.64
CA VAL A 239 5.54 20.87 -2.12
C VAL A 239 5.41 21.45 -0.72
N ARG A 240 6.15 20.87 0.22
CA ARG A 240 6.23 21.31 1.62
C ARG A 240 7.05 22.59 1.76
N PRO A 241 6.89 23.38 2.85
CA PRO A 241 7.69 24.59 3.09
C PRO A 241 9.21 24.36 3.05
N ASN A 242 9.68 23.18 3.43
CA ASN A 242 11.11 22.83 3.40
C ASN A 242 11.64 22.49 2.00
N GLY A 243 10.77 22.38 0.98
CA GLY A 243 11.12 22.07 -0.41
C GLY A 243 11.05 20.60 -0.81
N ASP A 244 10.74 19.70 0.14
CA ASP A 244 10.44 18.30 -0.17
C ASP A 244 9.04 18.19 -0.80
N ILE A 245 8.86 17.21 -1.67
CA ILE A 245 7.55 16.80 -2.18
C ILE A 245 6.92 15.87 -1.14
N MET A 246 5.71 16.18 -0.70
CA MET A 246 4.84 15.31 0.10
C MET A 246 3.76 14.72 -0.79
N PHE A 247 3.41 13.45 -0.58
CA PHE A 247 2.45 12.75 -1.44
C PHE A 247 1.84 11.55 -0.71
N SER A 248 0.77 11.00 -1.26
CA SER A 248 0.15 9.77 -0.79
C SER A 248 0.67 8.57 -1.59
N ARG A 249 1.26 7.60 -0.89
CA ARG A 249 1.75 6.35 -1.49
C ARG A 249 0.88 5.20 -1.06
N TRP A 250 0.36 4.46 -2.04
CA TRP A 250 -0.29 3.19 -1.83
C TRP A 250 0.75 2.10 -1.59
N ASP A 251 0.78 1.56 -0.37
CA ASP A 251 1.58 0.36 -0.05
C ASP A 251 0.64 -0.86 -0.08
N HIS A 252 0.80 -1.72 -1.10
CA HIS A 252 -0.01 -2.93 -1.30
C HIS A 252 0.84 -4.23 -1.31
N VAL A 253 1.74 -4.39 -0.34
CA VAL A 253 2.61 -5.58 -0.23
C VAL A 253 2.10 -6.51 0.87
N GLY A 254 1.72 -7.73 0.52
CA GLY A 254 1.16 -8.66 1.48
C GLY A 254 -0.18 -8.13 2.01
N MET A 255 -0.43 -8.28 3.31
CA MET A 255 -1.70 -7.84 3.93
C MET A 255 -1.77 -6.32 4.19
N ARG A 256 -0.82 -5.54 3.69
CA ARG A 256 -0.89 -4.08 3.77
C ARG A 256 -1.56 -3.59 2.51
N ASN A 257 -2.62 -2.81 2.65
CA ASN A 257 -3.35 -2.26 1.53
C ASN A 257 -3.99 -0.92 1.93
N HIS A 258 -3.20 0.15 1.82
CA HIS A 258 -3.56 1.48 2.32
C HIS A 258 -2.63 2.59 1.81
N PHE A 259 -3.09 3.84 1.82
CA PHE A 259 -2.27 5.01 1.46
C PHE A 259 -1.66 5.69 2.70
N LYS A 260 -0.34 5.87 2.68
CA LYS A 260 0.42 6.60 3.71
C LYS A 260 0.95 7.92 3.16
N VAL A 261 1.30 8.84 4.05
CA VAL A 261 1.95 10.10 3.65
C VAL A 261 3.46 9.88 3.57
N PHE A 262 4.04 10.11 2.40
CA PHE A 262 5.47 10.05 2.14
C PHE A 262 6.03 11.43 1.82
N ARG A 263 7.36 11.54 1.91
CA ARG A 263 8.15 12.66 1.40
C ARG A 263 9.28 12.19 0.49
N VAL A 264 9.70 13.03 -0.43
CA VAL A 264 10.86 12.82 -1.30
C VAL A 264 11.43 14.17 -1.75
N LYS A 265 12.73 14.24 -2.06
CA LYS A 265 13.29 15.44 -2.72
C LYS A 265 12.86 15.54 -4.19
N PRO A 266 12.94 16.72 -4.82
CA PRO A 266 12.56 16.90 -6.23
C PRO A 266 13.28 15.99 -7.25
N ASP A 267 14.44 15.42 -6.92
CA ASP A 267 15.20 14.50 -7.77
C ASP A 267 14.87 13.01 -7.54
N GLY A 268 13.97 12.70 -6.59
CA GLY A 268 13.61 11.35 -6.19
C GLY A 268 14.44 10.76 -5.05
N THR A 269 15.46 11.47 -4.56
CA THR A 269 16.32 11.02 -3.45
C THR A 269 15.67 11.27 -2.09
N ASP A 270 16.16 10.60 -1.04
CA ASP A 270 15.70 10.76 0.35
C ASP A 270 14.19 10.49 0.52
N MET A 271 13.67 9.49 -0.21
CA MET A 271 12.27 9.10 -0.10
C MET A 271 12.00 8.34 1.20
N PHE A 272 11.13 8.86 2.07
CA PHE A 272 10.76 8.23 3.33
C PHE A 272 9.30 8.45 3.69
N VAL A 273 8.74 7.54 4.50
CA VAL A 273 7.43 7.73 5.12
C VAL A 273 7.48 8.95 6.03
N LEU A 274 6.52 9.85 5.91
CA LEU A 274 6.31 10.98 6.81
C LEU A 274 5.37 10.61 7.96
N TYR A 275 4.20 10.03 7.64
CA TYR A 275 3.18 9.66 8.63
C TYR A 275 2.24 8.56 8.10
N GLY A 276 1.59 7.81 9.00
CA GLY A 276 0.42 6.99 8.68
C GLY A 276 0.67 5.49 8.49
N ALA A 277 1.90 4.99 8.65
CA ALA A 277 2.15 3.55 8.47
C ALA A 277 1.51 2.68 9.57
N HIS A 278 1.32 3.27 10.75
CA HIS A 278 0.84 2.59 11.96
C HIS A 278 -0.21 3.42 12.71
N SER A 279 -0.92 4.27 11.98
CA SER A 279 -1.95 5.15 12.54
C SER A 279 -3.33 4.63 12.20
N ASP A 280 -4.35 5.07 12.94
CA ASP A 280 -5.74 4.62 12.71
C ASP A 280 -6.28 5.17 11.40
N GLY A 281 -7.16 4.38 10.76
CA GLY A 281 -7.69 4.64 9.44
C GLY A 281 -6.88 4.01 8.33
N ASN A 282 -7.48 3.92 7.15
CA ASN A 282 -6.86 3.24 6.01
C ASN A 282 -6.00 4.21 5.20
N SER A 283 -6.61 5.08 4.41
CA SER A 283 -5.90 5.82 3.36
C SER A 283 -5.92 7.32 3.59
N PHE A 284 -4.75 7.90 3.82
CA PHE A 284 -4.52 9.34 3.82
C PHE A 284 -4.38 9.82 2.38
N LEU A 285 -5.32 10.64 1.90
CA LEU A 285 -5.26 11.31 0.60
C LEU A 285 -5.14 12.83 0.75
N HIS A 286 -4.75 13.47 -0.34
CA HIS A 286 -4.54 14.93 -0.46
C HIS A 286 -3.85 15.59 0.75
N PRO A 287 -2.73 15.03 1.26
CA PRO A 287 -2.04 15.62 2.41
C PRO A 287 -1.48 17.00 2.06
N ARG A 288 -1.69 18.00 2.92
CA ARG A 288 -1.18 19.37 2.74
C ARG A 288 -0.70 19.95 4.07
N ASP A 289 0.42 20.69 4.06
CA ASP A 289 0.85 21.44 5.24
C ASP A 289 -0.16 22.56 5.57
N MET A 290 -0.52 22.67 6.85
CA MET A 290 -1.25 23.82 7.41
C MET A 290 -0.36 25.08 7.35
N ASP A 291 -0.95 26.26 7.57
CA ASP A 291 -0.23 27.53 7.47
C ASP A 291 1.00 27.54 8.41
N PRO A 292 2.24 27.69 7.88
CA PRO A 292 3.44 27.78 8.70
C PRO A 292 3.45 28.97 9.67
N LYS A 293 2.60 29.97 9.45
CA LYS A 293 2.41 31.15 10.32
C LYS A 293 1.20 31.03 11.25
N GLY A 294 0.37 30.01 11.07
CA GLY A 294 -0.84 29.78 11.83
C GLY A 294 -0.62 29.08 13.18
N ALA A 295 -1.71 28.82 13.89
CA ALA A 295 -1.72 28.07 15.13
C ALA A 295 -1.41 26.58 14.91
N TYR A 296 -1.73 26.05 13.73
CA TYR A 296 -1.48 24.66 13.32
C TYR A 296 -0.16 24.50 12.55
N LYS A 297 0.82 25.39 12.76
CA LYS A 297 2.14 25.27 12.14
C LYS A 297 2.76 23.87 12.36
N GLY A 298 3.18 23.24 11.27
CA GLY A 298 3.75 21.89 11.30
C GLY A 298 2.73 20.75 11.32
N PHE A 299 1.43 21.05 11.33
CA PHE A 299 0.37 20.08 11.12
C PHE A 299 0.12 19.87 9.62
N LEU A 300 -0.45 18.72 9.29
CA LEU A 300 -0.99 18.41 7.97
C LEU A 300 -2.52 18.36 8.04
N ALA A 301 -3.20 18.81 7.01
CA ALA A 301 -4.58 18.44 6.72
C ALA A 301 -4.60 17.32 5.69
N SER A 302 -5.49 16.35 5.88
CA SER A 302 -5.71 15.24 4.94
C SER A 302 -7.12 14.70 5.11
N ASP A 303 -7.70 14.16 4.05
CA ASP A 303 -8.86 13.30 4.12
C ASP A 303 -8.44 11.85 4.35
N LEU A 304 -9.11 11.20 5.32
CA LEU A 304 -8.83 9.82 5.72
C LEU A 304 -10.05 8.95 5.43
N MET A 305 -9.87 7.93 4.60
CA MET A 305 -10.96 7.12 4.05
C MET A 305 -10.55 5.66 3.82
N PRO A 306 -11.50 4.71 3.67
CA PRO A 306 -11.20 3.37 3.19
C PRO A 306 -10.95 3.39 1.67
N LEU A 307 -10.44 2.28 1.13
CA LEU A 307 -10.16 2.13 -0.29
C LEU A 307 -11.40 2.09 -1.19
N SER A 308 -12.62 2.07 -0.66
CA SER A 308 -13.82 1.96 -1.50
C SER A 308 -15.10 2.38 -0.77
N ARG A 309 -16.25 2.25 -1.45
CA ARG A 309 -17.62 2.50 -0.92
C ARG A 309 -17.93 3.94 -0.50
N THR A 310 -16.93 4.81 -0.46
CA THR A 310 -17.09 6.19 -0.01
C THR A 310 -17.16 7.22 -1.13
N ARG A 311 -16.87 6.80 -2.37
CA ARG A 311 -16.73 7.67 -3.54
C ARG A 311 -15.69 8.78 -3.30
N GLU A 312 -14.49 8.32 -2.93
CA GLU A 312 -13.31 9.13 -2.58
C GLU A 312 -13.61 10.19 -1.51
N GLY A 313 -14.33 9.77 -0.45
CA GLY A 313 -14.79 10.63 0.65
C GLY A 313 -14.45 10.09 2.03
N GLY A 314 -13.78 10.89 2.84
CA GLY A 314 -13.32 10.51 4.17
C GLY A 314 -13.80 11.42 5.29
N GLY A 315 -13.14 11.28 6.44
CA GLY A 315 -13.13 12.27 7.49
C GLY A 315 -11.97 13.25 7.33
N LEU A 316 -12.15 14.49 7.78
CA LEU A 316 -11.06 15.47 7.87
C LEU A 316 -10.19 15.11 9.06
N VAL A 317 -8.88 14.99 8.86
CA VAL A 317 -7.91 14.81 9.95
C VAL A 317 -6.87 15.91 9.92
N LEU A 318 -6.49 16.37 11.12
CA LEU A 318 -5.31 17.18 11.32
C LEU A 318 -4.24 16.32 12.02
N VAL A 319 -3.05 16.29 11.43
CA VAL A 319 -1.93 15.44 11.86
C VAL A 319 -0.79 16.33 12.34
N ASP A 320 -0.35 16.18 13.57
CA ASP A 320 0.86 16.85 14.11
C ASP A 320 2.13 16.14 13.60
N ALA A 321 2.41 16.32 12.31
CA ALA A 321 3.61 15.79 11.66
C ALA A 321 4.87 16.57 12.04
N ALA A 322 4.81 17.54 12.96
CA ALA A 322 5.99 18.18 13.55
C ALA A 322 6.46 17.44 14.80
N ASN A 323 5.54 16.90 15.60
CA ASN A 323 5.85 16.27 16.88
C ASN A 323 5.61 14.76 16.92
N TYR A 324 5.00 14.16 15.89
CA TYR A 324 4.73 12.73 15.84
C TYR A 324 5.17 12.10 14.52
N SER A 325 5.48 10.82 14.55
CA SER A 325 5.73 10.00 13.36
C SER A 325 4.57 9.07 13.03
N GLU A 326 3.71 8.79 14.02
CA GLU A 326 2.47 8.00 13.96
C GLU A 326 1.55 8.48 15.08
N GLN A 327 0.30 8.00 15.11
CA GLN A 327 -0.74 8.41 16.07
C GLN A 327 -0.26 8.48 17.52
N ASN A 328 0.54 7.50 17.95
CA ASN A 328 1.04 7.40 19.32
C ASN A 328 2.57 7.21 19.37
N THR A 329 3.29 7.78 18.39
CA THR A 329 4.76 7.76 18.34
C THR A 329 5.30 9.19 18.42
N PRO A 330 5.49 9.74 19.63
CA PRO A 330 6.00 11.10 19.84
C PRO A 330 7.47 11.23 19.43
N ALA A 331 7.86 12.44 19.07
CA ALA A 331 9.22 12.78 18.64
C ALA A 331 10.26 12.71 19.77
N ASN A 332 9.85 12.94 21.02
CA ASN A 332 10.71 12.92 22.21
C ASN A 332 9.86 12.84 23.50
N PRO A 333 10.48 12.58 24.68
CA PRO A 333 9.77 12.46 25.95
C PRO A 333 9.03 13.72 26.43
N GLY A 334 9.32 14.89 25.85
CA GLY A 334 8.61 16.15 26.15
C GLY A 334 7.28 16.30 25.41
N VAL A 335 7.01 15.45 24.42
CA VAL A 335 5.75 15.40 23.67
C VAL A 335 4.84 14.33 24.31
N ALA A 336 3.53 14.57 24.33
CA ALA A 336 2.58 13.61 24.89
C ALA A 336 2.65 12.25 24.17
N ALA A 337 2.44 11.16 24.89
CA ALA A 337 2.52 9.81 24.32
C ALA A 337 1.45 9.52 23.24
N THR A 338 0.38 10.30 23.22
CA THR A 338 -0.78 10.13 22.33
C THR A 338 -1.16 11.48 21.74
N GLY A 339 -1.57 11.51 20.46
CA GLY A 339 -2.15 12.71 19.85
C GLY A 339 -1.57 13.11 18.49
N GLY A 340 -0.98 12.18 17.75
CA GLY A 340 -0.42 12.44 16.41
C GLY A 340 -1.45 12.86 15.38
N GLN A 341 -2.70 12.41 15.50
CA GLN A 341 -3.85 12.81 14.70
C GLN A 341 -5.08 13.06 15.57
N TYR A 342 -5.92 13.97 15.11
CA TYR A 342 -7.26 14.20 15.66
C TYR A 342 -8.23 14.72 14.60
N TYR A 343 -9.51 14.62 14.91
CA TYR A 343 -10.61 15.05 14.06
C TYR A 343 -11.05 16.46 14.48
N PRO A 344 -10.88 17.50 13.63
CA PRO A 344 -11.13 18.88 14.04
C PRO A 344 -12.61 19.26 14.02
N THR A 345 -13.47 18.47 13.37
CA THR A 345 -14.90 18.76 13.25
C THR A 345 -15.64 18.56 14.57
N ALA A 346 -16.73 19.31 14.79
CA ALA A 346 -17.52 19.19 16.03
C ALA A 346 -18.10 17.78 16.23
N GLU A 347 -18.51 17.16 15.12
CA GLU A 347 -18.90 15.76 15.05
C GLU A 347 -17.86 15.00 14.23
N THR A 348 -17.44 13.83 14.69
CA THR A 348 -16.47 13.00 13.96
C THR A 348 -17.08 12.51 12.66
N LEU A 349 -16.42 12.81 11.54
CA LEU A 349 -16.77 12.26 10.24
C LEU A 349 -16.27 10.82 10.13
N SER A 350 -17.09 9.93 9.55
CA SER A 350 -16.73 8.51 9.45
C SER A 350 -15.54 8.31 8.51
N ILE A 351 -14.57 7.53 8.97
CA ILE A 351 -13.41 7.08 8.20
C ILE A 351 -13.59 5.65 7.66
N GLY A 352 -14.75 5.03 7.88
CA GLY A 352 -15.11 3.70 7.39
C GLY A 352 -16.04 3.73 6.18
N GLY A 353 -16.30 2.55 5.60
CA GLY A 353 -17.10 2.37 4.38
C GLY A 353 -18.62 2.49 4.55
N GLY A 354 -19.12 2.40 5.79
CA GLY A 354 -20.56 2.49 6.12
C GLY A 354 -21.15 3.90 6.05
N LEU A 355 -22.40 4.07 6.52
CA LEU A 355 -23.08 5.37 6.55
C LEU A 355 -22.26 6.42 7.31
N SER A 356 -21.91 7.53 6.66
CA SER A 356 -21.31 8.68 7.35
C SER A 356 -22.38 9.68 7.78
N GLN A 357 -22.90 9.54 9.01
CA GLN A 357 -24.02 10.32 9.52
C GLN A 357 -23.85 11.84 9.38
N PHE A 358 -22.62 12.33 9.49
CA PHE A 358 -22.28 13.75 9.45
C PHE A 358 -21.63 14.17 8.12
N GLY A 359 -21.75 13.34 7.09
CA GLY A 359 -21.24 13.64 5.75
C GLY A 359 -19.80 13.19 5.53
N ARG A 360 -19.26 13.48 4.35
CA ARG A 360 -17.90 13.11 3.94
C ARG A 360 -17.19 14.32 3.37
N VAL A 361 -15.88 14.38 3.57
CA VAL A 361 -15.01 15.39 3.00
C VAL A 361 -14.03 14.77 2.02
N THR A 362 -13.53 15.58 1.10
CA THR A 362 -12.39 15.25 0.24
C THR A 362 -11.64 16.52 -0.12
N THR A 363 -10.42 16.35 -0.62
CA THR A 363 -9.59 17.43 -1.18
C THR A 363 -9.46 18.67 -0.26
N PRO A 364 -9.04 18.53 1.01
CA PRO A 364 -8.83 19.69 1.88
C PRO A 364 -7.66 20.55 1.40
N PHE A 365 -7.81 21.87 1.46
CA PHE A 365 -6.81 22.88 1.10
C PHE A 365 -6.74 23.98 2.18
N PRO A 366 -5.70 23.98 3.03
CA PRO A 366 -5.48 25.03 4.03
C PRO A 366 -5.14 26.40 3.41
N LEU A 367 -5.73 27.48 3.94
CA LEU A 367 -5.37 28.86 3.60
C LEU A 367 -4.11 29.28 4.36
N TRP A 368 -3.19 29.97 3.67
CA TRP A 368 -1.94 30.49 4.25
C TRP A 368 -2.00 32.01 4.46
N ASP A 369 -3.09 32.46 5.07
CA ASP A 369 -3.41 33.86 5.36
C ASP A 369 -3.41 34.16 6.88
N GLY A 370 -2.91 33.24 7.70
CA GLY A 370 -2.86 33.32 9.17
C GLY A 370 -4.13 32.86 9.87
N THR A 371 -5.14 32.37 9.14
CA THR A 371 -6.44 31.97 9.71
C THR A 371 -6.58 30.48 9.97
N ASP A 372 -5.71 29.66 9.37
CA ASP A 372 -5.79 28.19 9.34
C ASP A 372 -7.10 27.60 8.81
N ARG A 373 -7.93 28.42 8.14
CA ARG A 373 -9.15 27.92 7.52
C ARG A 373 -8.82 26.96 6.39
N VAL A 374 -9.73 26.02 6.12
CA VAL A 374 -9.54 24.97 5.12
C VAL A 374 -10.69 25.03 4.13
N LEU A 375 -10.38 25.25 2.85
CA LEU A 375 -11.31 24.97 1.76
C LEU A 375 -11.37 23.46 1.55
N LEU A 376 -12.56 22.90 1.37
CA LEU A 376 -12.71 21.46 1.14
C LEU A 376 -13.97 21.16 0.36
N ALA A 377 -14.02 19.99 -0.26
CA ALA A 377 -15.26 19.45 -0.82
C ALA A 377 -15.98 18.65 0.27
N TYR A 378 -17.24 18.99 0.55
CA TYR A 378 -18.06 18.33 1.56
C TYR A 378 -19.42 17.95 1.01
N ARG A 379 -19.85 16.72 1.32
CA ARG A 379 -21.23 16.25 1.11
C ARG A 379 -21.89 16.00 2.45
N PRO A 380 -23.05 16.60 2.74
CA PRO A 380 -23.91 16.16 3.83
C PRO A 380 -24.36 14.71 3.65
N CYS A 381 -24.81 14.09 4.74
CA CYS A 381 -25.38 12.74 4.68
C CYS A 381 -26.78 12.78 4.09
N GLU A 382 -26.95 12.13 2.94
CA GLU A 382 -28.20 11.97 2.23
C GLU A 382 -28.36 10.51 1.78
N VAL A 383 -29.58 9.99 1.88
CA VAL A 383 -29.93 8.62 1.50
C VAL A 383 -31.19 8.63 0.64
N THR A 384 -31.42 7.55 -0.11
CA THR A 384 -32.70 7.32 -0.76
C THR A 384 -33.62 6.57 0.19
N LYS A 385 -34.76 7.15 0.53
CA LYS A 385 -35.85 6.52 1.31
C LYS A 385 -37.11 6.43 0.44
N ASP A 386 -37.55 5.22 0.16
CA ASP A 386 -38.71 4.89 -0.69
C ASP A 386 -38.65 5.63 -2.05
N GLY A 387 -37.45 5.67 -2.64
CA GLY A 387 -37.18 6.33 -3.92
C GLY A 387 -36.99 7.85 -3.86
N LYS A 388 -36.99 8.47 -2.67
CA LYS A 388 -36.79 9.91 -2.49
C LYS A 388 -35.49 10.20 -1.74
N VAL A 389 -34.73 11.19 -2.19
CA VAL A 389 -33.55 11.67 -1.45
C VAL A 389 -34.00 12.40 -0.20
N VAL A 390 -33.49 11.99 0.97
CA VAL A 390 -33.76 12.62 2.27
C VAL A 390 -32.46 12.79 3.07
N PRO A 391 -32.34 13.83 3.92
CA PRO A 391 -31.20 13.98 4.81
C PRO A 391 -31.16 12.88 5.89
N CYS A 392 -29.98 12.38 6.23
CA CYS A 392 -29.83 11.34 7.26
C CYS A 392 -30.32 11.76 8.66
N ALA A 393 -30.38 13.07 8.92
CA ALA A 393 -30.95 13.62 10.15
C ALA A 393 -32.45 13.26 10.33
N THR A 394 -33.15 12.91 9.26
CA THR A 394 -34.57 12.51 9.28
C THR A 394 -34.79 11.02 9.53
N LEU A 395 -33.70 10.22 9.55
CA LEU A 395 -33.78 8.78 9.75
C LEU A 395 -34.00 8.44 11.22
N THR A 396 -34.77 7.38 11.46
CA THR A 396 -34.89 6.75 12.77
C THR A 396 -33.58 6.04 13.15
N ASP A 397 -33.36 5.80 14.42
CA ASP A 397 -32.15 5.09 14.89
C ASP A 397 -32.08 3.66 14.32
N ALA A 398 -33.22 3.01 14.10
CA ALA A 398 -33.29 1.69 13.46
C ALA A 398 -32.85 1.74 11.98
N GLU A 399 -33.23 2.79 11.24
CA GLU A 399 -32.79 2.98 9.85
C GLU A 399 -31.29 3.31 9.77
N LYS A 400 -30.77 4.13 10.70
CA LYS A 400 -29.34 4.42 10.79
C LYS A 400 -28.54 3.16 11.09
N ALA A 401 -28.97 2.38 12.10
CA ALA A 401 -28.33 1.10 12.43
C ALA A 401 -28.36 0.14 11.23
N ARG A 402 -29.48 0.10 10.49
CA ARG A 402 -29.64 -0.73 9.30
C ARG A 402 -28.68 -0.36 8.16
N LEU A 403 -28.41 0.93 7.95
CA LEU A 403 -27.47 1.43 6.95
C LEU A 403 -26.01 1.38 7.40
N ALA A 404 -25.76 1.41 8.71
CA ALA A 404 -24.43 1.29 9.29
C ALA A 404 -23.95 -0.15 9.41
N ASP A 405 -24.86 -1.13 9.34
CA ASP A 405 -24.56 -2.55 9.37
C ASP A 405 -23.99 -3.02 8.02
N ASP A 406 -22.67 -3.12 7.97
CA ASP A 406 -21.87 -3.55 6.84
C ASP A 406 -21.78 -5.07 6.69
N ASN A 407 -22.33 -5.85 7.63
CA ASN A 407 -22.29 -7.31 7.64
C ASN A 407 -23.65 -7.92 7.24
N ARG A 408 -24.32 -7.29 6.27
CA ARG A 408 -25.61 -7.73 5.72
C ARG A 408 -25.47 -8.19 4.28
N MET A 409 -26.28 -9.16 3.87
CA MET A 409 -26.28 -9.58 2.46
C MET A 409 -26.72 -8.41 1.58
N GLU A 410 -26.03 -8.23 0.45
CA GLU A 410 -26.36 -7.18 -0.52
C GLU A 410 -27.79 -7.26 -1.03
N SER A 411 -28.33 -8.47 -1.22
CA SER A 411 -29.72 -8.67 -1.65
C SER A 411 -30.72 -8.13 -0.63
N GLU A 412 -30.39 -8.22 0.66
CA GLU A 412 -31.21 -7.66 1.74
C GLU A 412 -31.07 -6.14 1.79
N ALA A 413 -29.85 -5.61 1.67
CA ALA A 413 -29.60 -4.16 1.60
C ALA A 413 -30.26 -3.52 0.37
N ALA A 414 -30.23 -4.20 -0.77
CA ALA A 414 -30.88 -3.76 -2.00
C ALA A 414 -32.42 -3.82 -1.94
N ALA A 415 -32.99 -4.66 -1.09
CA ALA A 415 -34.43 -4.75 -0.85
C ALA A 415 -34.94 -3.70 0.14
N ASP A 416 -34.06 -3.05 0.90
CA ASP A 416 -34.47 -2.06 1.90
C ASP A 416 -35.14 -0.83 1.26
N GLY A 417 -36.13 -0.28 1.96
CA GLY A 417 -36.74 1.00 1.59
C GLY A 417 -35.76 2.18 1.75
N VAL A 418 -34.71 2.04 2.56
CA VAL A 418 -33.69 3.06 2.81
C VAL A 418 -32.30 2.59 2.32
N LYS A 419 -31.58 3.43 1.55
CA LYS A 419 -30.30 3.08 0.89
C LYS A 419 -29.32 4.25 0.86
N ASP A 420 -28.05 4.01 1.20
CA ASP A 420 -26.94 4.97 1.00
C ASP A 420 -26.39 4.84 -0.44
N ASN A 421 -27.14 5.35 -1.41
CA ASN A 421 -26.80 5.21 -2.83
C ASN A 421 -26.84 6.53 -3.62
N VAL A 422 -27.08 7.66 -2.95
CA VAL A 422 -27.22 9.00 -3.57
C VAL A 422 -25.88 9.41 -4.21
N PRO A 423 -25.80 9.66 -5.55
CA PRO A 423 -24.65 10.31 -6.23
C PRO A 423 -24.07 11.45 -5.39
N PRO A 424 -22.76 11.48 -5.05
CA PRO A 424 -22.26 12.41 -4.06
C PRO A 424 -22.25 13.84 -4.65
N PRO A 425 -23.06 14.77 -4.14
CA PRO A 425 -23.10 16.13 -4.66
C PRO A 425 -22.10 16.99 -3.88
N TYR A 426 -20.81 16.65 -3.92
CA TYR A 426 -19.80 17.43 -3.20
C TYR A 426 -19.92 18.90 -3.61
N ALA A 427 -19.98 19.78 -2.61
CA ALA A 427 -19.91 21.22 -2.80
C ALA A 427 -18.66 21.74 -2.11
N ILE A 428 -18.17 22.89 -2.55
CA ILE A 428 -17.04 23.54 -1.86
C ILE A 428 -17.55 24.23 -0.60
N TYR A 429 -16.87 23.99 0.51
CA TYR A 429 -17.10 24.61 1.81
C TYR A 429 -15.80 25.22 2.35
N MET A 430 -15.96 26.20 3.25
CA MET A 430 -14.90 26.71 4.11
C MET A 430 -15.09 26.18 5.53
N PHE A 431 -14.03 25.68 6.14
CA PHE A 431 -14.00 25.20 7.52
C PHE A 431 -13.02 26.00 8.36
N ASP A 432 -13.41 26.36 9.57
CA ASP A 432 -12.54 27.01 10.56
C ASP A 432 -12.25 26.05 11.73
N PRO A 433 -11.03 25.46 11.81
CA PRO A 433 -10.67 24.56 12.90
C PRO A 433 -10.62 25.23 14.28
N HIS A 434 -10.53 26.57 14.35
CA HIS A 434 -10.60 27.29 15.63
C HIS A 434 -12.02 27.43 16.16
N ASN A 435 -13.03 27.27 15.30
CA ASN A 435 -14.43 27.39 15.67
C ASN A 435 -15.27 26.27 15.04
N PRO A 436 -15.03 25.00 15.42
CA PRO A 436 -15.68 23.86 14.78
C PRO A 436 -17.21 23.85 14.95
N ASN A 437 -17.73 24.57 15.95
CA ASN A 437 -19.17 24.73 16.18
C ASN A 437 -19.87 25.59 15.12
N LYS A 438 -19.13 26.41 14.35
CA LYS A 438 -19.69 27.07 13.16
C LYS A 438 -19.97 26.07 12.03
N GLY A 439 -19.39 24.87 12.08
CA GLY A 439 -19.52 23.86 11.04
C GLY A 439 -18.92 24.28 9.69
N MET A 440 -19.19 23.49 8.67
CA MET A 440 -18.78 23.75 7.28
C MET A 440 -19.65 24.87 6.70
N GLN A 441 -19.05 25.95 6.19
CA GLN A 441 -19.76 27.06 5.57
C GLN A 441 -19.77 26.96 4.03
N PRO A 442 -20.94 26.96 3.36
CA PRO A 442 -21.02 26.67 1.92
C PRO A 442 -20.41 27.80 1.08
N VAL A 443 -19.61 27.44 0.07
CA VAL A 443 -18.95 28.39 -0.84
C VAL A 443 -19.45 28.22 -2.27
N ALA A 444 -19.47 26.98 -2.79
CA ALA A 444 -19.87 26.72 -4.17
C ALA A 444 -20.69 25.42 -4.30
N PRO A 445 -22.04 25.50 -4.29
CA PRO A 445 -22.88 24.34 -4.55
C PRO A 445 -22.77 23.89 -6.02
N PRO A 446 -22.73 22.58 -6.31
CA PRO A 446 -22.69 22.09 -7.68
C PRO A 446 -24.09 22.17 -8.34
N PRO A 447 -24.16 22.29 -9.68
CA PRO A 447 -25.39 22.02 -10.42
C PRO A 447 -25.86 20.57 -10.25
N ALA A 448 -27.14 20.31 -10.56
CA ALA A 448 -27.69 18.94 -10.51
C ALA A 448 -26.93 18.00 -11.47
N GLY A 449 -26.55 16.82 -10.98
CA GLY A 449 -25.75 15.84 -11.74
C GLY A 449 -24.25 16.06 -11.67
N PHE A 450 -23.80 17.10 -10.96
CA PHE A 450 -22.38 17.42 -10.79
C PHE A 450 -21.95 17.39 -9.32
N MET A 451 -20.65 17.43 -9.14
CA MET A 451 -19.93 17.60 -7.89
C MET A 451 -18.79 18.60 -8.12
N ASN A 452 -18.50 19.42 -7.13
CA ASN A 452 -17.35 20.32 -7.12
C ASN A 452 -16.29 19.76 -6.17
N THR A 453 -15.06 19.56 -6.64
CA THR A 453 -13.92 19.04 -5.87
C THR A 453 -12.65 19.88 -6.08
N ASP A 454 -11.58 19.55 -5.36
CA ASP A 454 -10.26 20.16 -5.54
C ASP A 454 -10.23 21.70 -5.43
N PRO A 455 -10.80 22.30 -4.37
CA PRO A 455 -10.79 23.74 -4.26
C PRO A 455 -9.37 24.27 -3.99
N VAL A 456 -8.94 25.26 -4.78
CA VAL A 456 -7.69 25.98 -4.57
C VAL A 456 -7.92 27.49 -4.46
N PRO A 457 -7.37 28.16 -3.42
CA PRO A 457 -7.48 29.60 -3.29
C PRO A 457 -6.60 30.32 -4.31
N LEU A 458 -7.12 31.34 -4.98
CA LEU A 458 -6.37 32.19 -5.90
C LEU A 458 -5.65 33.31 -5.12
N GLN A 459 -4.78 32.90 -4.21
CA GLN A 459 -4.06 33.78 -3.29
C GLN A 459 -2.55 33.52 -3.38
N SER A 460 -1.77 34.59 -3.22
CA SER A 460 -0.32 34.46 -3.06
C SER A 460 -0.01 33.81 -1.71
N ARG A 461 0.95 32.90 -1.71
CA ARG A 461 1.50 32.26 -0.50
C ARG A 461 3.03 32.33 -0.52
N ALA A 462 3.64 32.02 0.63
CA ALA A 462 5.09 31.91 0.71
C ALA A 462 5.57 30.79 -0.23
N GLU A 463 6.51 31.10 -1.11
CA GLU A 463 7.16 30.10 -1.95
C GLU A 463 8.03 29.19 -1.06
N PRO A 464 7.92 27.85 -1.19
CA PRO A 464 8.78 26.90 -0.51
C PRO A 464 10.26 27.08 -0.79
N ASN A 465 11.10 26.54 0.10
CA ASN A 465 12.53 26.48 -0.14
C ASN A 465 12.83 25.63 -1.38
N ALA A 466 13.82 26.04 -2.17
CA ALA A 466 14.34 25.21 -3.24
C ALA A 466 15.37 24.23 -2.67
N THR A 467 14.97 23.00 -2.38
CA THR A 467 15.88 21.96 -1.87
C THR A 467 16.92 21.57 -2.92
N ASP A 468 18.16 21.38 -2.47
CA ASP A 468 19.24 20.84 -3.28
C ASP A 468 19.15 19.29 -3.36
N PRO A 469 19.48 18.71 -4.53
CA PRO A 469 19.66 17.27 -4.70
C PRO A 469 20.51 16.64 -3.62
N THR A 470 20.23 15.39 -3.27
CA THR A 470 21.16 14.64 -2.41
C THR A 470 22.46 14.39 -3.20
N PRO A 471 23.65 14.63 -2.61
CA PRO A 471 24.89 14.26 -3.26
C PRO A 471 24.92 12.77 -3.61
N VAL A 472 25.22 12.46 -4.86
CA VAL A 472 25.29 11.08 -5.38
C VAL A 472 26.72 10.68 -5.73
N ASP A 473 27.02 9.40 -5.59
CA ASP A 473 28.25 8.79 -6.09
C ASP A 473 28.15 8.57 -7.61
N ALA A 474 28.96 9.29 -8.37
CA ALA A 474 28.95 9.24 -9.84
C ALA A 474 29.33 7.86 -10.42
N VAL A 475 30.16 7.09 -9.71
CA VAL A 475 30.54 5.73 -10.15
C VAL A 475 29.35 4.80 -10.02
N LEU A 476 28.70 4.80 -8.85
CA LEU A 476 27.48 4.02 -8.63
C LEU A 476 26.35 4.45 -9.57
N ALA A 477 26.19 5.75 -9.80
CA ALA A 477 25.20 6.27 -10.75
C ALA A 477 25.44 5.74 -12.17
N SER A 478 26.70 5.70 -12.64
CA SER A 478 27.04 5.15 -13.96
C SER A 478 26.76 3.65 -14.10
N GLN A 479 26.74 2.94 -12.96
CA GLN A 479 26.43 1.51 -12.87
C GLN A 479 24.95 1.23 -12.63
N LYS A 480 24.10 2.27 -12.51
CA LYS A 480 22.69 2.17 -12.10
C LYS A 480 22.52 1.46 -10.75
N LEU A 481 23.42 1.74 -9.82
CA LEU A 481 23.39 1.21 -8.46
C LEU A 481 23.17 2.33 -7.45
N GLY A 482 22.57 1.99 -6.32
CA GLY A 482 22.53 2.78 -5.11
C GLY A 482 23.13 2.00 -3.93
N LEU A 483 23.34 2.68 -2.82
CA LEU A 483 23.94 2.13 -1.60
C LEU A 483 22.90 2.18 -0.47
N LEU A 484 22.57 1.03 0.09
CA LEU A 484 21.72 0.88 1.27
C LEU A 484 22.57 0.51 2.48
N GLU A 485 22.35 1.20 3.59
CA GLU A 485 22.94 0.83 4.88
C GLU A 485 21.93 0.93 6.03
N VAL A 486 22.09 0.01 6.98
CA VAL A 486 21.37 0.04 8.26
C VAL A 486 22.41 0.14 9.38
N ARG A 487 22.23 1.11 10.29
CA ARG A 487 23.16 1.32 11.41
C ARG A 487 23.09 0.17 12.42
N SER A 488 21.90 -0.35 12.73
CA SER A 488 21.75 -1.64 13.42
C SER A 488 20.36 -2.25 13.20
N VAL A 489 20.26 -3.52 12.82
CA VAL A 489 18.97 -4.22 12.74
C VAL A 489 18.25 -4.34 14.08
N TYR A 490 18.97 -4.13 15.19
CA TYR A 490 18.44 -4.17 16.56
C TYR A 490 18.01 -2.79 17.09
N ASP A 491 18.17 -1.73 16.29
CA ASP A 491 17.56 -0.43 16.56
C ASP A 491 16.13 -0.42 16.01
N THR A 492 15.16 -0.66 16.90
CA THR A 492 13.75 -0.91 16.54
C THR A 492 12.82 -0.07 17.41
N ASP A 493 11.62 0.22 16.94
CA ASP A 493 10.63 1.07 17.61
C ASP A 493 10.22 0.54 19.00
N GLY A 494 9.42 1.35 19.71
CA GLY A 494 8.86 0.96 21.00
C GLY A 494 7.95 -0.28 20.96
N LEU A 495 7.55 -0.76 19.78
CA LEU A 495 6.77 -1.99 19.61
C LEU A 495 7.67 -3.22 19.46
N GLY A 496 8.98 -3.03 19.28
CA GLY A 496 9.95 -4.12 19.24
C GLY A 496 9.80 -5.00 18.00
N ARG A 497 9.46 -4.41 16.84
CA ARG A 497 9.17 -5.17 15.61
C ARG A 497 10.34 -5.99 15.08
N MET A 498 11.57 -5.57 15.36
CA MET A 498 12.78 -6.40 15.20
C MET A 498 13.49 -6.63 16.55
N GLY A 499 12.69 -6.77 17.61
CA GLY A 499 13.12 -7.01 18.99
C GLY A 499 12.73 -8.40 19.49
N ASP A 500 12.51 -8.54 20.80
CA ASP A 500 12.21 -9.84 21.43
C ASP A 500 10.95 -10.55 20.86
N PRO A 501 9.87 -9.86 20.42
CA PRO A 501 8.70 -10.51 19.84
C PRO A 501 8.95 -11.41 18.62
N VAL A 502 10.04 -11.20 17.87
CA VAL A 502 10.34 -12.00 16.67
C VAL A 502 11.30 -13.17 16.95
N ILE A 503 11.78 -13.27 18.19
CA ILE A 503 12.78 -14.27 18.62
C ILE A 503 12.07 -15.47 19.23
N ALA A 504 12.28 -16.64 18.64
CA ALA A 504 11.82 -17.92 19.16
C ALA A 504 12.85 -18.52 20.14
N ALA A 505 12.41 -19.46 20.97
CA ALA A 505 13.33 -20.18 21.88
C ALA A 505 14.46 -20.90 21.11
N ALA A 506 14.20 -21.35 19.89
CA ALA A 506 15.19 -22.00 19.03
C ALA A 506 16.31 -21.06 18.55
N ASP A 507 16.13 -19.74 18.61
CA ASP A 507 17.16 -18.76 18.23
C ASP A 507 18.16 -18.49 19.36
N LEU A 508 17.81 -18.88 20.59
CA LEU A 508 18.64 -18.67 21.75
C LEU A 508 19.64 -19.82 21.86
N SER A 509 20.93 -19.51 21.70
CA SER A 509 21.97 -20.51 21.93
C SER A 509 21.94 -20.98 23.39
N ALA A 510 22.34 -22.22 23.65
CA ALA A 510 22.28 -22.82 24.99
C ALA A 510 23.09 -22.08 26.06
N THR A 511 24.05 -21.23 25.65
CA THR A 511 24.90 -20.43 26.55
C THR A 511 24.38 -19.02 26.76
N CYS A 512 23.30 -18.64 26.09
CA CYS A 512 22.74 -17.29 26.13
C CYS A 512 21.52 -17.20 27.04
N ALA A 513 21.49 -16.20 27.92
CA ALA A 513 20.32 -15.90 28.75
C ALA A 513 19.26 -15.08 28.01
N THR A 514 19.68 -14.24 27.06
CA THR A 514 18.83 -13.38 26.23
C THR A 514 19.44 -13.26 24.83
N ALA A 515 18.61 -13.21 23.79
CA ALA A 515 19.09 -13.05 22.41
C ALA A 515 19.62 -11.63 22.13
N ILE A 516 18.93 -10.61 22.65
CA ILE A 516 19.28 -9.20 22.47
C ILE A 516 19.59 -8.60 23.84
N ALA A 517 20.87 -8.31 24.11
CA ALA A 517 21.25 -7.59 25.31
C ALA A 517 20.62 -6.18 25.30
N LYS A 518 20.13 -5.70 26.45
CA LYS A 518 19.44 -4.41 26.56
C LYS A 518 20.15 -3.45 27.52
N THR A 519 20.05 -2.16 27.23
CA THR A 519 20.52 -1.06 28.09
C THR A 519 19.51 0.10 28.07
N THR A 520 19.68 1.09 28.95
CA THR A 520 18.94 2.36 28.84
C THR A 520 19.55 3.19 27.71
N PRO A 521 18.74 3.82 26.83
CA PRO A 521 19.28 4.64 25.74
C PRO A 521 20.12 5.80 26.27
N THR A 522 21.18 6.12 25.51
CA THR A 522 22.08 7.24 25.86
C THR A 522 21.56 8.59 25.36
N ASP A 523 20.68 8.59 24.36
CA ASP A 523 20.02 9.80 23.89
C ASP A 523 18.84 10.14 24.81
N PRO A 524 18.85 11.31 25.49
CA PRO A 524 17.73 11.73 26.34
C PRO A 524 16.44 12.04 25.54
N GLN A 525 16.51 12.15 24.21
CA GLN A 525 15.35 12.32 23.34
C GLN A 525 14.72 10.98 22.91
N ASP A 526 15.34 9.85 23.24
CA ASP A 526 14.76 8.53 22.98
C ASP A 526 13.55 8.29 23.90
N THR A 527 12.45 7.86 23.31
CA THR A 527 11.19 7.60 24.03
C THR A 527 11.12 6.19 24.62
N ARG A 528 12.05 5.31 24.26
CA ARG A 528 12.08 3.91 24.68
C ARG A 528 12.72 3.76 26.06
N ALA A 529 12.15 2.93 26.92
CA ALA A 529 12.72 2.66 28.25
C ALA A 529 14.00 1.81 28.20
N LYS A 530 14.10 0.90 27.22
CA LYS A 530 15.24 0.02 26.98
C LYS A 530 15.46 -0.14 25.48
N VAL A 531 16.73 -0.23 25.11
CA VAL A 531 17.21 -0.38 23.73
C VAL A 531 18.32 -1.44 23.67
N ALA A 532 18.72 -1.88 22.48
CA ALA A 532 19.80 -2.85 22.33
C ALA A 532 21.14 -2.31 22.86
N ASP A 533 21.88 -3.11 23.62
CA ASP A 533 23.21 -2.80 24.13
C ASP A 533 24.26 -3.16 23.08
N ILE A 534 24.36 -2.32 22.05
CA ILE A 534 25.25 -2.54 20.90
C ILE A 534 26.72 -2.64 21.33
N VAL A 535 27.12 -1.95 22.40
CA VAL A 535 28.49 -2.03 22.95
C VAL A 535 28.81 -3.44 23.42
N LYS A 536 27.91 -4.09 24.17
CA LYS A 536 28.10 -5.48 24.59
C LYS A 536 27.99 -6.46 23.41
N MET A 537 27.05 -6.22 22.50
CA MET A 537 26.78 -7.12 21.37
C MET A 537 27.94 -7.17 20.36
N LYS A 538 28.77 -6.12 20.30
CA LYS A 538 29.94 -6.06 19.41
C LYS A 538 31.29 -6.40 20.07
N ASP A 539 31.31 -6.67 21.37
CA ASP A 539 32.51 -7.01 22.13
C ASP A 539 32.73 -8.53 22.23
N PRO A 540 33.72 -9.12 21.51
CA PRO A 540 33.95 -10.56 21.52
C PRO A 540 34.30 -11.18 22.88
N ALA A 541 34.69 -10.38 23.86
CA ALA A 541 34.93 -10.84 25.23
C ALA A 541 33.64 -10.85 26.09
N ASN A 542 32.53 -10.33 25.57
CA ASN A 542 31.24 -10.31 26.25
C ASN A 542 30.36 -11.49 25.77
N PRO A 543 29.66 -12.22 26.68
CA PRO A 543 28.76 -13.29 26.28
C PRO A 543 27.68 -12.88 25.27
N ALA A 544 27.21 -11.63 25.32
CA ALA A 544 26.19 -11.11 24.39
C ALA A 544 26.63 -11.15 22.91
N TYR A 545 27.94 -11.16 22.65
CA TYR A 545 28.49 -11.21 21.30
C TYR A 545 28.02 -12.43 20.53
N GLY A 546 27.91 -13.60 21.17
CA GLY A 546 27.45 -14.83 20.52
C GLY A 546 25.94 -15.05 20.50
N CYS A 547 25.15 -14.14 21.10
CA CYS A 547 23.73 -14.36 21.34
C CYS A 547 22.78 -13.76 20.30
N ALA A 548 23.26 -12.77 19.55
CA ALA A 548 22.47 -12.04 18.57
C ALA A 548 22.15 -12.95 17.35
N PRO A 549 20.87 -13.24 17.05
CA PRO A 549 20.53 -14.31 16.12
C PRO A 549 20.40 -13.85 14.65
N ALA A 550 20.33 -12.54 14.38
CA ALA A 550 20.39 -12.02 13.01
C ALA A 550 21.80 -12.16 12.43
N ARG A 551 21.91 -12.77 11.24
CA ARG A 551 23.19 -13.12 10.60
C ARG A 551 23.34 -12.57 9.19
N PHE A 552 22.24 -12.46 8.45
CA PHE A 552 22.25 -11.94 7.08
C PHE A 552 21.06 -11.03 6.82
N ILE A 553 21.22 -10.13 5.87
CA ILE A 553 20.11 -9.46 5.21
C ILE A 553 19.91 -10.10 3.84
N ARG A 554 18.67 -10.51 3.53
CA ARG A 554 18.23 -10.92 2.19
C ARG A 554 17.67 -9.69 1.49
N ALA A 555 18.25 -9.32 0.35
CA ALA A 555 17.70 -8.30 -0.53
C ALA A 555 16.92 -8.97 -1.66
N PHE A 556 15.74 -8.44 -1.95
CA PHE A 556 14.90 -8.88 -3.05
C PHE A 556 14.27 -7.67 -3.73
N ARG A 557 13.74 -7.86 -4.94
CA ARG A 557 12.95 -6.86 -5.65
C ARG A 557 11.57 -7.39 -5.98
N ALA A 558 10.63 -6.46 -6.19
CA ALA A 558 9.38 -6.80 -6.84
C ALA A 558 9.62 -7.19 -8.31
N VAL A 559 8.75 -8.05 -8.83
CA VAL A 559 8.65 -8.40 -10.24
C VAL A 559 7.22 -8.07 -10.64
N ALA A 560 7.03 -6.92 -11.29
CA ALA A 560 5.69 -6.42 -11.54
C ALA A 560 4.89 -7.35 -12.46
N PRO A 561 3.60 -7.59 -12.16
CA PRO A 561 2.70 -8.21 -13.09
C PRO A 561 2.55 -7.33 -14.34
N SER A 562 2.20 -7.96 -15.46
CA SER A 562 1.88 -7.27 -16.70
C SER A 562 0.52 -7.69 -17.18
N GLN A 563 -0.06 -6.89 -18.06
CA GLN A 563 -1.27 -7.26 -18.76
C GLN A 563 -1.13 -8.63 -19.42
N GLY A 564 -2.16 -9.47 -19.29
CA GLY A 564 -2.18 -10.79 -19.88
C GLY A 564 -3.30 -11.69 -19.34
N MET A 565 -3.61 -12.72 -20.11
CA MET A 565 -4.49 -13.79 -19.69
C MET A 565 -3.80 -14.75 -18.71
N GLY A 566 -4.55 -15.20 -17.70
CA GLY A 566 -4.11 -16.22 -16.75
C GLY A 566 -3.05 -15.75 -15.74
N VAL A 567 -2.78 -14.45 -15.67
CA VAL A 567 -1.80 -13.83 -14.76
C VAL A 567 -2.03 -14.29 -13.32
N ARG A 568 -3.27 -14.20 -12.82
CA ARG A 568 -3.58 -14.56 -11.43
C ARG A 568 -3.40 -16.05 -11.14
N ALA A 569 -3.75 -16.91 -12.09
CA ALA A 569 -3.53 -18.34 -11.98
C ALA A 569 -2.02 -18.66 -11.90
N ALA A 570 -1.21 -17.95 -12.68
CA ALA A 570 0.25 -18.10 -12.68
C ALA A 570 0.91 -17.59 -11.39
N ILE A 571 0.45 -16.46 -10.82
CA ILE A 571 1.02 -15.87 -9.60
C ILE A 571 0.83 -16.82 -8.40
N GLY A 572 -0.39 -17.29 -8.15
CA GLY A 572 -0.70 -18.19 -7.03
C GLY A 572 -1.71 -17.63 -6.03
N GLU A 573 -1.65 -18.12 -4.79
CA GLU A 573 -2.71 -18.02 -3.78
C GLU A 573 -2.48 -17.00 -2.65
N THR A 574 -1.41 -16.21 -2.70
CA THR A 574 -1.02 -15.25 -1.65
C THR A 574 -1.22 -13.80 -2.06
N ASP A 575 -1.31 -12.89 -1.09
CA ASP A 575 -1.49 -11.42 -1.31
C ASP A 575 -0.17 -10.67 -1.51
N PHE A 576 0.82 -11.42 -1.96
CA PHE A 576 2.07 -10.89 -2.46
C PHE A 576 2.05 -11.05 -3.98
N GLU A 577 2.74 -10.17 -4.67
CA GLU A 577 3.06 -10.28 -6.10
C GLU A 577 4.43 -10.93 -6.34
N PRO A 578 4.77 -11.37 -7.57
CA PRO A 578 6.05 -11.99 -7.87
C PRO A 578 7.26 -11.18 -7.39
N GLN A 579 8.30 -11.88 -6.93
CA GLN A 579 9.51 -11.32 -6.36
C GLN A 579 10.75 -12.10 -6.81
N GLN A 580 11.90 -11.43 -6.74
CA GLN A 580 13.19 -12.00 -7.11
C GLN A 580 14.24 -11.68 -6.05
N ILE A 581 14.95 -12.71 -5.57
CA ILE A 581 16.09 -12.53 -4.67
C ILE A 581 17.25 -11.91 -5.45
N LEU A 582 17.78 -10.81 -4.95
CA LEU A 582 18.98 -10.17 -5.48
C LEU A 582 20.25 -10.75 -4.85
N GLY A 583 20.16 -11.18 -3.59
CA GLY A 583 21.22 -11.87 -2.87
C GLY A 583 21.27 -11.50 -1.39
N TYR A 584 22.45 -11.68 -0.79
CA TYR A 584 22.67 -11.61 0.65
C TYR A 584 23.82 -10.68 1.01
N ALA A 585 23.75 -10.04 2.18
CA ALA A 585 24.90 -9.42 2.82
C ALA A 585 24.99 -9.85 4.30
N PRO A 586 26.19 -10.00 4.87
CA PRO A 586 26.34 -10.34 6.28
C PRO A 586 25.87 -9.19 7.16
N ILE A 587 25.27 -9.52 8.30
CA ILE A 587 25.01 -8.59 9.39
C ILE A 587 26.17 -8.70 10.37
N GLU A 588 26.86 -7.58 10.61
CA GLU A 588 27.99 -7.51 11.53
C GLU A 588 27.53 -7.60 13.00
N PRO A 589 28.44 -7.89 13.95
CA PRO A 589 28.08 -8.07 15.35
C PRO A 589 27.32 -6.91 16.03
N ASP A 590 27.57 -5.67 15.62
CA ASP A 590 26.82 -4.48 16.06
C ASP A 590 25.43 -4.36 15.40
N GLY A 591 25.02 -5.35 14.60
CA GLY A 591 23.78 -5.39 13.85
C GLY A 591 23.81 -4.58 12.55
N SER A 592 24.93 -3.97 12.19
CA SER A 592 25.01 -3.15 10.97
C SER A 592 25.18 -4.01 9.71
N PHE A 593 24.64 -3.50 8.59
CA PHE A 593 24.94 -4.03 7.26
C PHE A 593 25.04 -2.89 6.25
N LYS A 594 25.68 -3.17 5.11
CA LYS A 594 25.79 -2.23 4.00
C LYS A 594 25.95 -2.97 2.68
N LEU A 595 25.16 -2.60 1.66
CA LEU A 595 25.15 -3.27 0.36
C LEU A 595 24.80 -2.32 -0.79
N GLN A 596 25.25 -2.68 -1.99
CA GLN A 596 24.81 -2.10 -3.25
C GLN A 596 23.54 -2.81 -3.73
N VAL A 597 22.57 -2.04 -4.22
CA VAL A 597 21.35 -2.54 -4.86
C VAL A 597 21.13 -1.85 -6.21
N PRO A 598 20.36 -2.47 -7.12
CA PRO A 598 19.87 -1.79 -8.31
C PRO A 598 19.15 -0.49 -7.95
N ALA A 599 19.52 0.60 -8.61
CA ALA A 599 18.81 1.87 -8.50
C ALA A 599 17.49 1.82 -9.27
N ASP A 600 16.56 2.73 -8.94
CA ASP A 600 15.27 2.86 -9.59
C ASP A 600 14.53 1.51 -9.71
N THR A 601 14.62 0.73 -8.65
CA THR A 601 14.02 -0.60 -8.51
C THR A 601 13.31 -0.65 -7.15
N PRO A 602 12.08 -1.17 -7.06
CA PRO A 602 11.42 -1.43 -5.77
C PRO A 602 12.11 -2.59 -5.04
N ILE A 603 12.80 -2.28 -3.94
CA ILE A 603 13.60 -3.19 -3.13
C ILE A 603 12.88 -3.54 -1.83
N GLY A 604 12.88 -4.82 -1.48
CA GLY A 604 12.50 -5.34 -0.19
C GLY A 604 13.69 -5.95 0.55
N LEU A 605 13.60 -6.01 1.87
CA LEU A 605 14.63 -6.53 2.77
C LEU A 605 14.01 -7.49 3.78
N ALA A 606 14.71 -8.59 4.09
CA ALA A 606 14.36 -9.49 5.19
C ALA A 606 15.60 -9.77 6.05
N VAL A 607 15.49 -9.61 7.36
CA VAL A 607 16.55 -9.97 8.31
C VAL A 607 16.48 -11.48 8.56
N VAL A 608 17.59 -12.18 8.41
CA VAL A 608 17.64 -13.65 8.34
C VAL A 608 18.58 -14.22 9.41
N ASP A 609 18.16 -15.34 10.01
CA ASP A 609 18.93 -16.09 11.00
C ASP A 609 20.05 -16.97 10.40
N ALA A 610 20.66 -17.80 11.24
CA ALA A 610 21.73 -18.69 10.84
C ALA A 610 21.26 -19.90 10.02
N GLU A 611 19.95 -20.12 9.90
CA GLU A 611 19.30 -21.22 9.19
C GLU A 611 18.67 -20.77 7.87
N GLY A 612 18.70 -19.47 7.57
CA GLY A 612 18.14 -18.91 6.34
C GLY A 612 16.67 -18.47 6.45
N ARG A 613 16.11 -18.37 7.66
CA ARG A 613 14.71 -18.02 7.91
C ARG A 613 14.58 -16.55 8.29
N ALA A 614 13.65 -15.83 7.67
CA ALA A 614 13.42 -14.42 7.99
C ALA A 614 12.79 -14.26 9.38
N PHE A 615 13.25 -13.27 10.16
CA PHE A 615 12.60 -12.80 11.38
C PHE A 615 11.37 -11.94 11.07
N GLN A 616 11.48 -11.11 10.03
CA GLN A 616 10.45 -10.26 9.47
C GLN A 616 10.79 -9.99 8.00
N THR A 617 9.77 -9.83 7.16
CA THR A 617 9.90 -9.32 5.79
C THR A 617 9.36 -7.89 5.75
N HIS A 618 10.13 -6.96 5.17
CA HIS A 618 9.69 -5.57 5.00
C HIS A 618 8.58 -5.49 3.94
N THR A 619 7.38 -5.05 4.33
CA THR A 619 6.19 -4.97 3.47
C THR A 619 5.95 -3.56 2.92
N ASN A 620 7.03 -2.93 2.43
CA ASN A 620 7.02 -1.63 1.74
C ASN A 620 8.22 -1.58 0.79
N TRP A 621 8.04 -0.99 -0.39
CA TRP A 621 9.07 -0.89 -1.42
C TRP A 621 10.03 0.27 -1.15
N ILE A 622 11.26 -0.08 -0.76
CA ILE A 622 12.37 0.85 -0.65
C ILE A 622 12.85 1.19 -2.05
N GLN A 623 13.15 2.47 -2.30
CA GLN A 623 13.86 2.89 -3.51
C GLN A 623 15.16 3.61 -3.15
N VAL A 624 16.11 3.54 -4.08
CA VAL A 624 17.31 4.38 -4.13
C VAL A 624 17.52 4.86 -5.56
N ARG A 625 17.88 6.13 -5.72
CA ARG A 625 18.23 6.72 -7.01
C ARG A 625 19.66 6.34 -7.42
N PRO A 626 20.03 6.45 -8.70
CA PRO A 626 21.39 6.14 -9.15
C PRO A 626 22.44 6.98 -8.40
N GLY A 627 23.37 6.29 -7.74
CA GLY A 627 24.42 6.89 -6.91
C GLY A 627 23.99 7.36 -5.52
N GLU A 628 22.71 7.23 -5.16
CA GLU A 628 22.22 7.62 -3.84
C GLU A 628 22.78 6.70 -2.75
N ARG A 629 23.18 7.29 -1.62
CA ARG A 629 23.39 6.57 -0.37
C ARG A 629 22.21 6.80 0.55
N ARG A 630 21.44 5.74 0.81
CA ARG A 630 20.31 5.74 1.73
C ARG A 630 20.67 5.02 3.02
N THR A 631 20.45 5.70 4.14
CA THR A 631 20.77 5.21 5.49
C THR A 631 19.49 5.07 6.30
N CYS A 632 19.31 3.93 6.96
CA CYS A 632 18.29 3.73 7.97
C CYS A 632 18.96 3.50 9.33
N ASP A 633 18.40 4.07 10.39
CA ASP A 633 18.93 3.88 11.74
C ASP A 633 18.80 2.41 12.18
N GLY A 634 17.67 1.79 11.85
CA GLY A 634 17.44 0.38 12.11
C GLY A 634 16.18 -0.16 11.45
N CYS A 635 15.89 -1.44 11.69
CA CYS A 635 14.69 -2.09 11.16
C CYS A 635 13.50 -1.71 12.03
N HIS A 636 12.66 -0.82 11.51
CA HIS A 636 11.60 -0.13 12.27
C HIS A 636 12.11 0.80 13.38
N SER A 637 13.31 1.38 13.28
CA SER A 637 13.75 2.40 14.25
C SER A 637 12.74 3.57 14.32
N PRO A 638 12.57 4.24 15.48
CA PRO A 638 11.83 5.50 15.52
C PRO A 638 12.32 6.44 14.41
N ARG A 639 11.39 7.01 13.64
CA ARG A 639 11.74 7.88 12.49
C ARG A 639 12.35 9.23 12.90
N ARG A 640 12.38 9.50 14.21
CA ARG A 640 12.91 10.71 14.84
C ARG A 640 13.87 10.30 15.93
N GLY A 641 14.93 11.08 16.10
CA GLY A 641 16.05 10.76 16.97
C GLY A 641 17.29 10.38 16.15
N GLY A 642 18.35 9.96 16.83
CA GLY A 642 19.54 9.42 16.20
C GLY A 642 19.62 7.90 16.33
N ALA A 643 20.32 7.25 15.40
CA ALA A 643 20.64 5.83 15.49
C ALA A 643 21.34 5.47 16.81
N LEU A 644 21.00 4.31 17.37
CA LEU A 644 21.69 3.74 18.54
C LEU A 644 23.16 3.45 18.26
N ASN A 645 23.47 2.93 17.08
CA ASN A 645 24.83 2.66 16.67
C ASN A 645 25.44 3.92 16.04
N ALA A 646 25.64 4.98 16.83
CA ALA A 646 26.27 6.23 16.43
C ALA A 646 27.12 6.81 17.57
N GLY A 647 27.86 7.90 17.31
CA GLY A 647 28.65 8.61 18.33
C GLY A 647 29.55 7.68 19.16
N ALA A 648 29.47 7.78 20.48
CA ALA A 648 30.27 6.98 21.42
C ALA A 648 30.04 5.46 21.27
N VAL A 649 28.82 5.03 20.94
CA VAL A 649 28.50 3.61 20.75
C VAL A 649 29.25 3.07 19.52
N ALA A 650 29.18 3.76 18.39
CA ALA A 650 29.93 3.40 17.18
C ALA A 650 31.45 3.46 17.43
N ASN A 651 31.92 4.47 18.18
CA ASN A 651 33.34 4.72 18.45
C ASN A 651 33.98 3.83 19.51
N THR A 652 33.21 3.10 20.29
CA THR A 652 33.77 2.17 21.29
C THR A 652 34.44 1.01 20.57
N ILE A 653 35.75 0.81 20.77
CA ILE A 653 36.53 -0.28 20.17
C ILE A 653 36.79 -1.36 21.23
N PRO A 654 36.16 -2.54 21.14
CA PRO A 654 36.39 -3.66 22.04
C PRO A 654 37.83 -4.19 21.99
N SER A 655 38.39 -4.50 23.16
CA SER A 655 39.75 -5.05 23.27
C SER A 655 39.91 -6.42 22.59
N GLY A 656 38.81 -7.17 22.46
CA GLY A 656 38.78 -8.49 21.81
C GLY A 656 38.80 -8.47 20.28
N TRP A 657 38.83 -7.30 19.66
CA TRP A 657 38.96 -7.19 18.20
C TRP A 657 40.36 -7.51 17.71
N PHE A 658 40.53 -8.01 16.49
CA PHE A 658 41.84 -8.02 15.85
C PHE A 658 42.41 -6.60 15.70
N ASP A 659 43.71 -6.45 15.98
CA ASP A 659 44.38 -5.14 16.05
C ASP A 659 44.33 -4.36 14.72
N ASN A 660 44.35 -5.06 13.58
CA ASN A 660 44.25 -4.43 12.27
C ASN A 660 42.89 -3.73 12.08
N LEU A 661 41.78 -4.38 12.44
CA LEU A 661 40.44 -3.79 12.34
C LEU A 661 40.22 -2.71 13.39
N ALA A 662 40.71 -2.91 14.62
CA ALA A 662 40.69 -1.91 15.68
C ALA A 662 41.41 -0.62 15.25
N SER A 663 42.61 -0.73 14.69
CA SER A 663 43.39 0.43 14.22
C SER A 663 42.81 1.10 12.97
N ALA A 664 42.07 0.34 12.15
CA ALA A 664 41.51 0.83 10.91
C ALA A 664 40.15 1.51 11.07
N HIS A 665 39.44 1.31 12.19
CA HIS A 665 38.14 1.92 12.47
C HIS A 665 38.24 3.46 12.48
N GLN A 666 37.28 4.13 11.85
CA GLN A 666 37.18 5.59 11.88
C GLN A 666 35.98 6.03 12.72
N SER A 667 36.12 7.19 13.38
CA SER A 667 35.03 7.75 14.20
C SER A 667 33.73 7.89 13.40
N GLY A 668 32.65 7.36 13.95
CA GLY A 668 31.30 7.35 13.37
C GLY A 668 30.99 6.12 12.53
N GLU A 669 31.97 5.26 12.22
CA GLU A 669 31.74 4.04 11.46
C GLU A 669 31.07 2.94 12.30
N THR A 670 30.09 2.27 11.70
CA THR A 670 29.67 0.94 12.15
C THR A 670 30.71 -0.10 11.73
N MET A 671 30.60 -1.32 12.26
CA MET A 671 31.43 -2.45 11.84
C MET A 671 31.30 -2.70 10.31
N ALA A 672 30.09 -2.65 9.76
CA ALA A 672 29.87 -2.81 8.31
C ALA A 672 30.49 -1.65 7.52
N GLY A 673 30.41 -0.42 8.04
CA GLY A 673 31.06 0.76 7.45
C GLY A 673 32.58 0.60 7.35
N THR A 674 33.24 0.20 8.43
CA THR A 674 34.69 -0.04 8.45
C THR A 674 35.08 -1.14 7.46
N ARG A 675 34.37 -2.28 7.46
CA ARG A 675 34.71 -3.40 6.57
C ARG A 675 34.54 -3.06 5.11
N THR A 676 33.43 -2.45 4.73
CA THR A 676 33.16 -2.12 3.32
C THR A 676 34.03 -0.97 2.81
N ARG A 677 34.52 -0.09 3.67
CA ARG A 677 35.57 0.88 3.29
C ARG A 677 36.90 0.20 3.01
N LEU A 678 37.28 -0.78 3.83
CA LEU A 678 38.55 -1.51 3.68
C LEU A 678 38.51 -2.49 2.50
N ASP A 679 37.35 -3.10 2.25
CA ASP A 679 37.09 -3.97 1.10
C ASP A 679 35.73 -3.64 0.47
N PRO A 680 35.70 -2.79 -0.57
CA PRO A 680 34.48 -2.44 -1.29
C PRO A 680 33.81 -3.63 -1.97
N ASN A 681 34.46 -4.79 -2.14
CA ASN A 681 33.79 -5.97 -2.69
C ASN A 681 32.72 -6.53 -1.75
N LEU A 682 32.81 -6.25 -0.44
CA LEU A 682 31.80 -6.63 0.55
C LEU A 682 30.47 -5.89 0.37
N LEU A 683 30.43 -4.85 -0.46
CA LEU A 683 29.18 -4.17 -0.84
C LEU A 683 28.35 -4.98 -1.83
N LYS A 684 28.97 -5.91 -2.57
CA LYS A 684 28.27 -6.72 -3.57
C LYS A 684 27.46 -7.80 -2.88
N LEU A 685 26.23 -7.98 -3.32
CA LEU A 685 25.37 -9.05 -2.85
C LEU A 685 25.99 -10.43 -3.15
N MET A 686 26.00 -11.29 -2.15
CA MET A 686 26.43 -12.68 -2.25
C MET A 686 25.26 -13.54 -2.74
N ALA A 687 25.54 -14.53 -3.59
CA ALA A 687 24.55 -15.52 -4.00
C ALA A 687 24.18 -16.50 -2.88
N ASP A 688 25.11 -16.75 -1.95
CA ASP A 688 24.96 -17.69 -0.84
C ASP A 688 25.16 -17.01 0.51
N MET A 689 24.54 -17.56 1.55
CA MET A 689 24.72 -17.11 2.93
C MET A 689 25.99 -17.73 3.51
N VAL A 690 27.11 -17.02 3.34
CA VAL A 690 28.42 -17.41 3.89
C VAL A 690 28.97 -16.29 4.76
N SER A 691 29.33 -16.61 6.00
CA SER A 691 30.01 -15.66 6.89
C SER A 691 30.99 -16.37 7.82
N THR A 692 32.10 -15.70 8.11
CA THR A 692 33.04 -16.05 9.17
C THR A 692 33.20 -14.85 10.09
N ASP A 693 33.51 -15.10 11.36
CA ASP A 693 33.85 -14.03 12.28
C ASP A 693 35.25 -13.51 11.97
N VAL A 694 35.34 -12.23 11.60
CA VAL A 694 36.60 -11.55 11.29
C VAL A 694 36.98 -10.54 12.36
N TRP A 695 36.17 -10.38 13.41
CA TRP A 695 36.39 -9.38 14.44
C TRP A 695 37.04 -10.00 15.67
N ALA A 696 36.56 -11.15 16.11
CA ALA A 696 37.03 -11.80 17.34
C ALA A 696 38.44 -12.39 17.18
N ASP A 697 39.41 -11.90 17.96
CA ASP A 697 40.75 -12.47 18.04
C ASP A 697 40.82 -13.56 19.13
N PRO A 698 40.81 -14.87 18.76
CA PRO A 698 40.82 -15.96 19.73
C PRO A 698 42.13 -16.06 20.52
N ALA A 699 43.19 -15.32 20.15
CA ALA A 699 44.42 -15.25 20.93
C ALA A 699 44.28 -14.38 22.19
N LYS A 700 43.23 -13.54 22.26
CA LYS A 700 42.97 -12.66 23.41
C LYS A 700 42.11 -13.36 24.46
N ALA A 701 42.40 -13.09 25.74
CA ALA A 701 41.74 -13.76 26.85
C ALA A 701 40.22 -13.47 26.89
N GLY A 702 39.42 -14.52 27.06
CA GLY A 702 37.96 -14.41 27.16
C GLY A 702 37.24 -14.19 25.82
N VAL A 703 37.96 -14.14 24.70
CA VAL A 703 37.37 -13.92 23.37
C VAL A 703 36.92 -15.24 22.75
N THR A 704 35.66 -15.28 22.30
CA THR A 704 35.11 -16.43 21.56
C THR A 704 34.52 -15.96 20.24
N PRO A 705 35.07 -16.39 19.08
CA PRO A 705 34.49 -16.07 17.78
C PRO A 705 33.09 -16.64 17.59
N ARG A 706 32.25 -15.93 16.84
CA ARG A 706 30.97 -16.48 16.36
C ARG A 706 31.22 -17.65 15.42
N ASN A 707 30.32 -18.63 15.48
CA ASN A 707 30.32 -19.75 14.54
C ASN A 707 30.21 -19.24 13.10
N ALA A 708 31.04 -19.80 12.21
CA ALA A 708 30.94 -19.60 10.78
C ALA A 708 29.64 -20.20 10.24
N ILE A 709 29.06 -19.57 9.23
CA ILE A 709 27.86 -20.03 8.55
C ILE A 709 28.19 -20.25 7.08
N SER A 710 27.70 -21.36 6.52
CA SER A 710 27.72 -21.63 5.10
C SER A 710 26.44 -22.38 4.74
N ILE A 711 25.51 -21.69 4.08
CA ILE A 711 24.29 -22.28 3.54
C ILE A 711 24.24 -22.02 2.04
N LYS A 712 24.53 -23.06 1.26
CA LYS A 712 24.56 -23.02 -0.21
C LYS A 712 23.54 -23.97 -0.81
N TYR A 713 23.19 -23.77 -2.07
CA TYR A 713 22.44 -24.79 -2.82
C TYR A 713 23.31 -25.98 -3.22
N LYS A 714 24.58 -25.74 -3.56
CA LYS A 714 25.54 -26.78 -3.96
C LYS A 714 26.90 -26.47 -3.36
N ASN A 715 27.77 -27.47 -3.30
CA ASN A 715 29.14 -27.34 -2.80
C ASN A 715 29.20 -26.86 -1.33
N ASN A 716 28.27 -27.35 -0.50
CA ASN A 716 28.39 -27.28 0.94
C ASN A 716 29.58 -28.15 1.41
N THR A 717 30.07 -27.88 2.62
CA THR A 717 31.21 -28.62 3.20
C THR A 717 30.92 -30.13 3.31
N ASP A 718 29.70 -30.49 3.71
CA ASP A 718 29.18 -31.85 3.56
C ASP A 718 28.32 -31.92 2.29
N PRO A 719 28.68 -32.72 1.27
CA PRO A 719 27.86 -32.87 0.07
C PRO A 719 26.44 -33.39 0.34
N LYS A 720 26.17 -33.99 1.51
CA LYS A 720 24.82 -34.38 1.93
C LYS A 720 23.93 -33.18 2.26
N ASP A 721 24.51 -32.01 2.49
CA ASP A 721 23.79 -30.76 2.72
C ASP A 721 23.38 -30.06 1.42
N ASP A 722 23.81 -30.55 0.26
CA ASP A 722 23.47 -29.98 -1.04
C ASP A 722 21.98 -30.21 -1.41
N LEU A 723 21.40 -29.25 -2.12
CA LEU A 723 20.09 -29.37 -2.74
C LEU A 723 20.10 -30.55 -3.72
N LEU A 724 19.12 -31.45 -3.65
CA LEU A 724 19.07 -32.62 -4.56
C LEU A 724 18.38 -32.32 -5.89
N THR A 725 17.58 -31.26 -5.93
CA THR A 725 16.79 -30.82 -7.09
C THR A 725 17.47 -29.65 -7.83
N ALA A 726 16.77 -29.08 -8.81
CA ALA A 726 17.25 -27.90 -9.54
C ALA A 726 17.38 -26.69 -8.60
N ALA A 727 18.53 -26.03 -8.64
CA ALA A 727 18.73 -24.79 -7.91
C ALA A 727 18.08 -23.61 -8.66
N PRO A 728 17.45 -22.66 -7.94
CA PRO A 728 17.01 -21.40 -8.52
C PRO A 728 18.12 -20.70 -9.29
N THR A 729 17.77 -20.13 -10.45
CA THR A 729 18.65 -19.26 -11.24
C THR A 729 18.18 -17.82 -11.09
N ASP A 730 19.12 -16.88 -11.01
CA ASP A 730 18.86 -15.45 -10.82
C ASP A 730 17.90 -15.11 -9.66
N GLY A 731 17.88 -15.96 -8.62
CA GLY A 731 17.03 -15.74 -7.45
C GLY A 731 15.52 -15.88 -7.69
N VAL A 732 15.10 -16.50 -8.80
CA VAL A 732 13.70 -16.80 -9.10
C VAL A 732 13.32 -18.18 -8.57
N ILE A 733 12.28 -18.24 -7.75
CA ILE A 733 11.77 -19.50 -7.19
C ILE A 733 10.33 -19.73 -7.65
N ASN A 734 10.16 -20.58 -8.67
CA ASN A 734 8.87 -21.11 -9.06
C ASN A 734 8.56 -22.41 -8.30
N TYR A 735 7.33 -22.58 -7.84
CA TYR A 735 6.89 -23.77 -7.11
C TYR A 735 7.02 -25.05 -7.96
N PRO A 736 6.52 -25.12 -9.22
CA PRO A 736 6.60 -26.35 -10.01
C PRO A 736 8.03 -26.77 -10.32
N ASP A 737 8.92 -25.81 -10.50
CA ASP A 737 10.29 -26.06 -10.97
C ASP A 737 11.24 -26.40 -9.81
N HIS A 738 11.02 -25.80 -8.63
CA HIS A 738 11.97 -25.86 -7.53
C HIS A 738 11.43 -26.56 -6.28
N ILE A 739 10.18 -26.31 -5.91
CA ILE A 739 9.59 -26.82 -4.64
C ILE A 739 8.93 -28.18 -4.84
N GLN A 740 8.08 -28.33 -5.85
CA GLN A 740 7.41 -29.61 -6.14
C GLN A 740 8.40 -30.79 -6.28
N PRO A 741 9.55 -30.66 -6.96
CA PRO A 741 10.49 -31.77 -7.09
C PRO A 741 11.08 -32.24 -5.75
N MET A 742 11.11 -31.38 -4.72
CA MET A 742 11.59 -31.76 -3.39
C MET A 742 10.70 -32.81 -2.73
N TRP A 743 9.41 -32.84 -3.09
CA TRP A 743 8.43 -33.80 -2.54
C TRP A 743 8.56 -35.19 -3.19
N THR A 744 9.10 -35.26 -4.40
CA THR A 744 9.17 -36.49 -5.21
C THR A 744 10.57 -37.09 -5.32
N VAL A 745 11.61 -36.39 -4.87
CA VAL A 745 12.98 -36.92 -4.88
C VAL A 745 13.08 -38.16 -3.98
N SER A 746 13.68 -39.23 -4.51
CA SER A 746 13.80 -40.50 -3.82
C SER A 746 14.74 -40.39 -2.61
N ARG A 747 14.24 -40.72 -1.41
CA ARG A 747 15.02 -40.67 -0.16
C ARG A 747 14.99 -41.99 0.60
N GLY A 748 16.11 -42.34 1.22
CA GLY A 748 16.25 -43.58 1.98
C GLY A 748 16.20 -44.85 1.10
N THR A 749 16.32 -46.01 1.73
CA THR A 749 16.28 -47.30 1.02
C THR A 749 14.94 -47.48 0.32
N ASN A 750 14.95 -47.77 -0.97
CA ASN A 750 13.76 -47.94 -1.82
C ASN A 750 12.78 -46.75 -1.80
N GLY A 751 13.25 -45.53 -1.50
CA GLY A 751 12.41 -44.34 -1.48
C GLY A 751 11.53 -44.20 -0.23
N ALA A 752 11.76 -44.98 0.83
CA ALA A 752 10.93 -44.96 2.05
C ALA A 752 10.84 -43.59 2.75
N GLY A 753 11.79 -42.69 2.54
CA GLY A 753 11.78 -41.31 3.08
C GLY A 753 11.22 -40.27 2.10
N THR A 754 10.74 -40.68 0.93
CA THR A 754 10.17 -39.77 -0.08
C THR A 754 8.83 -39.25 0.40
N CYS A 755 8.59 -37.94 0.33
CA CYS A 755 7.39 -37.31 0.90
C CYS A 755 6.10 -37.91 0.31
N VAL A 756 6.03 -38.06 -1.02
CA VAL A 756 4.84 -38.61 -1.70
C VAL A 756 4.58 -40.11 -1.43
N THR A 757 5.55 -40.84 -0.85
CA THR A 757 5.31 -42.22 -0.41
C THR A 757 4.36 -42.28 0.81
N CYS A 758 4.36 -41.23 1.64
CA CYS A 758 3.49 -41.12 2.81
C CYS A 758 2.38 -40.06 2.65
N HIS A 759 2.59 -39.06 1.79
CA HIS A 759 1.72 -37.90 1.59
C HIS A 759 1.23 -37.82 0.14
N ALA A 760 0.36 -38.77 -0.24
CA ALA A 760 -0.35 -38.79 -1.52
C ALA A 760 -1.87 -38.96 -1.31
N ASP A 761 -2.35 -38.72 -0.09
CA ASP A 761 -3.75 -38.89 0.28
C ASP A 761 -4.47 -37.53 0.18
N PRO A 762 -5.36 -37.34 -0.80
CA PRO A 762 -6.08 -36.08 -0.98
C PRO A 762 -7.05 -35.77 0.16
N THR A 763 -7.35 -36.72 1.05
CA THR A 763 -8.18 -36.50 2.25
C THR A 763 -7.36 -36.08 3.47
N LYS A 764 -6.03 -36.09 3.37
CA LYS A 764 -5.09 -35.67 4.42
C LYS A 764 -4.14 -34.62 3.86
N LEU A 765 -2.91 -35.02 3.56
CA LEU A 765 -1.91 -34.20 2.89
C LEU A 765 -1.49 -34.91 1.60
N ASP A 766 -1.78 -34.27 0.47
CA ASP A 766 -1.35 -34.72 -0.86
C ASP A 766 -0.24 -33.79 -1.35
N LEU A 767 0.98 -34.32 -1.44
CA LEU A 767 2.17 -33.62 -1.96
C LEU A 767 2.50 -34.04 -3.40
N THR A 768 1.62 -34.78 -4.07
CA THR A 768 1.84 -35.22 -5.45
C THR A 768 1.87 -34.04 -6.43
N ALA A 769 2.49 -34.27 -7.58
CA ALA A 769 2.52 -33.31 -8.69
C ALA A 769 1.24 -33.37 -9.55
N THR A 770 0.15 -33.95 -9.04
CA THR A 770 -1.13 -34.00 -9.73
C THR A 770 -1.65 -32.58 -9.93
N ILE A 771 -2.11 -32.25 -11.13
CA ILE A 771 -2.69 -30.94 -11.41
C ILE A 771 -4.14 -30.92 -10.90
N ALA A 772 -4.41 -30.02 -9.96
CA ALA A 772 -5.73 -29.79 -9.39
C ALA A 772 -6.63 -29.01 -10.37
N GLY A 773 -7.91 -28.89 -10.02
CA GLY A 773 -8.92 -28.23 -10.86
C GLY A 773 -8.69 -26.74 -11.14
N THR A 774 -7.71 -26.11 -10.47
CA THR A 774 -7.26 -24.73 -10.72
C THR A 774 -6.16 -24.61 -11.76
N GLY A 775 -5.58 -25.74 -12.20
CA GLY A 775 -4.41 -25.76 -13.09
C GLY A 775 -3.07 -25.75 -12.36
N ARG A 776 -3.05 -25.75 -11.02
CA ARG A 776 -1.83 -25.83 -10.21
C ARG A 776 -1.65 -27.20 -9.57
N ASN A 777 -0.45 -27.52 -9.12
CA ASN A 777 -0.17 -28.75 -8.39
C ASN A 777 -1.02 -28.86 -7.10
N ALA A 778 -1.61 -30.02 -6.85
CA ALA A 778 -2.41 -30.31 -5.66
C ALA A 778 -1.62 -30.03 -4.37
N SER A 779 -0.33 -30.34 -4.37
CA SER A 779 0.59 -30.03 -3.27
C SER A 779 0.66 -28.54 -2.93
N TYR A 780 0.62 -27.64 -3.92
CA TYR A 780 0.65 -26.20 -3.69
C TYR A 780 -0.60 -25.76 -2.93
N GLU A 781 -1.76 -26.21 -3.40
CA GLU A 781 -3.05 -25.87 -2.79
C GLU A 781 -3.15 -26.42 -1.37
N ARG A 782 -2.73 -27.67 -1.16
CA ARG A 782 -2.77 -28.32 0.15
C ARG A 782 -1.86 -27.67 1.19
N LEU A 783 -0.78 -27.03 0.76
CA LEU A 783 0.11 -26.31 1.67
C LEU A 783 -0.40 -24.91 2.00
N LEU A 784 -1.01 -24.21 1.04
CA LEU A 784 -1.38 -22.80 1.18
C LEU A 784 -2.85 -22.56 1.54
N ILE A 785 -3.74 -23.51 1.30
CA ILE A 785 -5.17 -23.36 1.53
C ILE A 785 -5.62 -24.36 2.60
N GLY A 786 -6.07 -23.85 3.74
CA GLY A 786 -6.66 -24.68 4.78
C GLY A 786 -8.04 -25.22 4.38
N ASP A 787 -8.40 -26.39 4.92
CA ASP A 787 -9.68 -27.02 4.65
C ASP A 787 -10.84 -26.13 5.16
N PRO A 788 -12.00 -26.13 4.49
CA PRO A 788 -13.18 -25.47 5.00
C PRO A 788 -13.59 -26.03 6.36
N VAL A 789 -13.90 -25.15 7.31
CA VAL A 789 -14.48 -25.56 8.59
C VAL A 789 -15.90 -26.04 8.31
N ILE A 790 -16.21 -27.29 8.66
CA ILE A 790 -17.54 -27.87 8.41
C ILE A 790 -18.44 -27.65 9.64
N GLY A 791 -19.66 -27.16 9.41
CA GLY A 791 -20.69 -26.97 10.43
C GLY A 791 -21.49 -28.23 10.74
N ASP A 792 -22.34 -28.17 11.76
CA ASP A 792 -23.15 -29.30 12.22
C ASP A 792 -24.15 -29.83 11.16
N ASN A 793 -24.45 -29.02 10.15
CA ASN A 793 -25.28 -29.36 9.01
C ASN A 793 -24.52 -30.06 7.86
N GLY A 794 -23.21 -30.32 8.03
CA GLY A 794 -22.36 -30.94 7.01
C GLY A 794 -21.94 -30.00 5.87
N LEU A 795 -22.22 -28.70 5.97
CA LEU A 795 -21.81 -27.67 5.00
C LEU A 795 -20.65 -26.83 5.56
N PRO A 796 -19.84 -26.20 4.70
CA PRO A 796 -18.86 -25.20 5.15
C PRO A 796 -19.53 -24.11 5.98
N LYS A 797 -18.91 -23.75 7.10
CA LYS A 797 -19.27 -22.56 7.87
C LYS A 797 -18.89 -21.33 7.06
N THR A 798 -19.75 -20.34 7.13
CA THR A 798 -19.52 -19.05 6.49
C THR A 798 -19.88 -17.92 7.44
N HIS A 799 -19.15 -16.81 7.36
CA HIS A 799 -19.53 -15.54 7.97
C HIS A 799 -19.72 -14.49 6.87
N LEU A 800 -20.35 -13.36 7.20
CA LEU A 800 -20.35 -12.20 6.32
C LEU A 800 -19.19 -11.30 6.74
N GLU A 801 -18.43 -10.82 5.77
CA GLU A 801 -17.39 -9.81 5.95
C GLU A 801 -17.65 -8.72 4.92
N GLU A 802 -17.97 -7.51 5.39
CA GLU A 802 -18.33 -6.37 4.54
C GLU A 802 -19.46 -6.69 3.53
N GLY A 803 -20.39 -7.57 3.90
CA GLY A 803 -21.55 -7.97 3.10
C GLY A 803 -21.28 -9.11 2.12
N VAL A 804 -20.03 -9.61 2.09
CA VAL A 804 -19.61 -10.75 1.26
C VAL A 804 -19.62 -12.03 2.11
N PRO A 805 -20.25 -13.13 1.66
CA PRO A 805 -20.15 -14.43 2.32
C PRO A 805 -18.73 -15.03 2.21
N MET A 806 -18.09 -15.21 3.35
CA MET A 806 -16.74 -15.74 3.50
C MET A 806 -16.78 -17.17 4.01
N ILE A 807 -15.92 -18.03 3.49
CA ILE A 807 -15.77 -19.41 3.98
C ILE A 807 -14.79 -19.42 5.13
N ASP A 808 -15.21 -19.94 6.28
CA ASP A 808 -14.32 -20.20 7.40
C ASP A 808 -13.34 -21.31 6.99
N ARG A 809 -12.04 -21.04 7.12
CA ARG A 809 -11.00 -22.03 6.83
C ARG A 809 -10.20 -22.33 8.07
N GLU A 810 -9.77 -23.59 8.16
CA GLU A 810 -8.74 -23.97 9.11
C GLU A 810 -7.39 -23.31 8.75
N PRO A 811 -6.46 -23.19 9.71
CA PRO A 811 -5.12 -22.68 9.42
C PRO A 811 -4.43 -23.49 8.32
N ALA A 812 -3.78 -22.82 7.37
CA ALA A 812 -2.93 -23.48 6.38
C ALA A 812 -1.61 -23.96 7.01
N MET A 813 -0.94 -24.93 6.38
CA MET A 813 0.35 -25.43 6.87
C MET A 813 1.49 -24.43 6.63
N VAL A 814 1.36 -23.62 5.57
CA VAL A 814 2.22 -22.47 5.28
C VAL A 814 1.42 -21.18 5.50
N ASP A 815 1.91 -20.38 6.45
CA ASP A 815 1.35 -19.09 6.79
C ASP A 815 2.15 -18.00 6.08
N THR A 816 1.52 -17.40 5.08
CA THR A 816 2.08 -16.29 4.31
C THR A 816 1.49 -14.94 4.71
N MET A 817 0.77 -14.86 5.82
CA MET A 817 0.26 -13.57 6.30
C MET A 817 1.46 -12.76 6.76
N ALA A 818 1.71 -11.61 6.14
CA ALA A 818 2.70 -10.66 6.63
C ALA A 818 2.16 -9.24 6.51
N SER A 819 2.40 -8.45 7.56
CA SER A 819 2.05 -7.04 7.62
C SER A 819 3.04 -6.33 8.53
N GLU A 820 3.31 -5.06 8.26
CA GLU A 820 4.07 -4.16 9.16
C GLU A 820 3.53 -4.16 10.61
N GLY A 821 2.27 -4.53 10.83
CA GLY A 821 1.65 -4.63 12.17
C GLY A 821 1.84 -5.99 12.86
N ASP A 822 2.11 -7.04 12.09
CA ASP A 822 2.31 -8.43 12.55
C ASP A 822 3.74 -8.85 12.17
N ALA A 823 4.70 -8.37 12.94
CA ALA A 823 6.13 -8.32 12.63
C ALA A 823 6.86 -9.68 12.57
N LEU A 824 6.17 -10.77 12.23
CA LEU A 824 6.72 -12.13 12.23
C LEU A 824 6.98 -12.63 10.81
N GLY A 825 8.16 -13.23 10.60
CA GLY A 825 8.55 -13.85 9.34
C GLY A 825 7.66 -15.04 8.98
N MET A 826 7.28 -15.12 7.70
CA MET A 826 6.34 -16.13 7.18
C MET A 826 6.86 -17.56 7.38
N GLY A 827 8.16 -17.80 7.15
CA GLY A 827 8.78 -19.10 7.43
C GLY A 827 8.62 -19.51 8.89
N ARG A 828 8.77 -18.58 9.83
CA ARG A 828 8.73 -18.86 11.28
C ARG A 828 7.33 -19.14 11.80
N LYS A 829 6.30 -18.56 11.17
CA LYS A 829 4.89 -18.82 11.49
C LYS A 829 4.34 -20.07 10.80
N SER A 830 5.03 -20.57 9.78
CA SER A 830 4.60 -21.74 9.03
C SER A 830 4.87 -23.04 9.80
N ARG A 831 3.80 -23.78 10.09
CA ARG A 831 3.89 -25.08 10.77
C ARG A 831 4.66 -26.11 9.96
N LEU A 832 4.63 -26.02 8.62
CA LEU A 832 5.46 -26.82 7.73
C LEU A 832 6.95 -26.72 8.11
N LEU A 833 7.45 -25.50 8.32
CA LEU A 833 8.86 -25.25 8.57
C LEU A 833 9.28 -25.71 9.97
N GLU A 834 8.42 -25.59 10.99
CA GLU A 834 8.69 -26.15 12.32
C GLU A 834 8.92 -27.67 12.26
N ILE A 835 8.04 -28.40 11.56
CA ILE A 835 8.14 -29.86 11.43
C ILE A 835 9.41 -30.25 10.66
N LEU A 836 9.68 -29.61 9.53
CA LEU A 836 10.82 -29.94 8.66
C LEU A 836 12.17 -29.45 9.22
N SER A 837 12.18 -28.46 10.11
CA SER A 837 13.39 -28.02 10.80
C SER A 837 13.64 -28.77 12.11
N GLY A 838 12.60 -29.36 12.72
CA GLY A 838 12.65 -29.92 14.08
C GLY A 838 12.71 -28.84 15.17
N ALA A 839 12.49 -27.57 14.81
CA ALA A 839 12.54 -26.44 15.73
C ALA A 839 11.13 -25.93 16.04
N THR A 840 10.88 -25.62 17.32
CA THR A 840 9.67 -24.87 17.71
C THR A 840 9.93 -23.38 17.48
N LEU A 841 9.12 -22.76 16.61
CA LEU A 841 9.22 -21.36 16.20
C LEU A 841 7.96 -20.62 16.63
N MET A 842 7.28 -19.94 15.70
CA MET A 842 6.18 -19.01 15.95
C MET A 842 4.85 -19.46 15.31
N ALA A 843 4.70 -20.73 14.95
CA ALA A 843 3.42 -21.22 14.45
C ALA A 843 2.30 -21.03 15.48
N SER A 844 1.10 -20.69 15.01
CA SER A 844 -0.05 -20.45 15.91
C SER A 844 -0.44 -21.70 16.69
N ALA A 845 -1.08 -21.51 17.86
CA ALA A 845 -1.58 -22.63 18.66
C ALA A 845 -2.60 -23.49 17.88
N ASP A 846 -3.44 -22.84 17.07
CA ASP A 846 -4.42 -23.52 16.21
C ASP A 846 -3.73 -24.38 15.16
N ALA A 847 -2.70 -23.85 14.48
CA ALA A 847 -1.93 -24.61 13.49
C ALA A 847 -1.20 -25.80 14.12
N ARG A 848 -0.64 -25.67 15.33
CA ARG A 848 0.00 -26.78 16.06
C ARG A 848 -1.00 -27.84 16.53
N THR A 849 -2.22 -27.43 16.87
CA THR A 849 -3.29 -28.34 17.27
C THR A 849 -3.79 -29.14 16.08
N LEU A 850 -4.02 -28.46 14.94
CA LEU A 850 -4.47 -29.10 13.70
C LEU A 850 -3.38 -30.00 13.08
N TYR A 851 -2.13 -29.56 13.13
CA TYR A 851 -0.97 -30.29 12.61
C TYR A 851 0.01 -30.63 13.76
N PRO A 852 -0.31 -31.63 14.60
CA PRO A 852 0.50 -31.98 15.75
C PRO A 852 1.88 -32.49 15.34
N THR A 853 2.81 -32.51 16.30
CA THR A 853 4.13 -33.08 16.08
C THR A 853 4.01 -34.54 15.63
N PRO A 854 4.79 -34.99 14.62
CA PRO A 854 4.73 -36.36 14.15
C PRO A 854 4.85 -37.38 15.29
N PRO A 855 4.03 -38.45 15.31
CA PRO A 855 4.08 -39.46 16.37
C PRO A 855 5.39 -40.26 16.32
N ALA A 856 5.73 -40.96 17.40
CA ALA A 856 7.00 -41.69 17.54
C ALA A 856 7.25 -42.79 16.48
N GLY A 857 6.22 -43.25 15.77
CA GLY A 857 6.35 -44.21 14.66
C GLY A 857 6.56 -43.57 13.28
N ALA A 858 6.50 -42.25 13.17
CA ALA A 858 6.76 -41.53 11.92
C ALA A 858 8.28 -41.29 11.74
N PRO A 859 8.78 -41.17 10.50
CA PRO A 859 10.14 -40.72 10.25
C PRO A 859 10.41 -39.35 10.89
N ASP A 860 11.64 -39.13 11.34
CA ASP A 860 12.06 -37.81 11.81
C ASP A 860 12.21 -36.85 10.62
N HIS A 861 11.19 -36.00 10.44
CA HIS A 861 11.09 -35.05 9.35
C HIS A 861 12.22 -34.03 9.35
N SER A 862 12.83 -33.75 10.52
CA SER A 862 13.93 -32.80 10.65
C SER A 862 15.21 -33.27 9.94
N THR A 863 15.31 -34.56 9.64
CA THR A 863 16.48 -35.18 9.00
C THR A 863 16.27 -35.50 7.52
N LEU A 864 15.06 -35.30 6.99
CA LEU A 864 14.72 -35.69 5.62
C LEU A 864 15.25 -34.70 4.57
N LEU A 865 15.24 -33.40 4.89
CA LEU A 865 15.71 -32.34 3.99
C LEU A 865 17.17 -31.97 4.26
N THR A 866 17.91 -31.76 3.18
CA THR A 866 19.27 -31.20 3.23
C THR A 866 19.24 -29.71 3.62
N LYS A 867 20.38 -29.11 3.98
CA LYS A 867 20.43 -27.66 4.25
C LYS A 867 20.05 -26.83 3.03
N GLY A 868 20.48 -27.22 1.83
CA GLY A 868 20.10 -26.56 0.59
C GLY A 868 18.59 -26.60 0.33
N GLU A 869 17.93 -27.70 0.69
CA GLU A 869 16.47 -27.85 0.60
C GLU A 869 15.73 -27.01 1.65
N LYS A 870 16.20 -26.98 2.90
CA LYS A 870 15.62 -26.12 3.94
C LYS A 870 15.76 -24.64 3.60
N ARG A 871 16.91 -24.24 3.03
CA ARG A 871 17.13 -22.90 2.48
C ARG A 871 16.12 -22.57 1.39
N LEU A 872 15.98 -23.44 0.39
CA LEU A 872 15.05 -23.23 -0.73
C LEU A 872 13.61 -23.04 -0.24
N LEU A 873 13.19 -23.88 0.71
CA LEU A 873 11.86 -23.79 1.29
C LEU A 873 11.65 -22.50 2.08
N ALA A 874 12.62 -22.10 2.92
CA ALA A 874 12.54 -20.86 3.67
C ALA A 874 12.49 -19.63 2.74
N GLU A 875 13.32 -19.59 1.69
CA GLU A 875 13.30 -18.53 0.69
C GLU A 875 11.94 -18.45 -0.02
N TRP A 876 11.38 -19.59 -0.45
CA TRP A 876 10.06 -19.60 -1.10
C TRP A 876 8.94 -19.11 -0.18
N ILE A 877 8.92 -19.52 1.09
CA ILE A 877 7.91 -19.06 2.05
C ILE A 877 8.08 -17.56 2.33
N ASP A 878 9.31 -17.10 2.57
CA ASP A 878 9.59 -15.71 2.94
C ASP A 878 9.37 -14.70 1.79
N LEU A 879 9.28 -15.15 0.53
CA LEU A 879 8.84 -14.37 -0.65
C LEU A 879 7.32 -14.45 -0.89
N GLY A 880 6.57 -15.00 0.06
CA GLY A 880 5.12 -15.13 -0.02
C GLY A 880 4.67 -16.26 -0.94
N SER A 881 5.39 -17.38 -1.00
CA SER A 881 4.97 -18.67 -1.58
C SER A 881 4.28 -18.62 -2.95
N LYS A 882 4.90 -17.96 -3.92
CA LYS A 882 4.37 -17.91 -5.29
C LYS A 882 4.32 -19.26 -5.97
N TYR A 883 3.38 -19.39 -6.90
CA TYR A 883 3.38 -20.49 -7.85
C TYR A 883 4.41 -20.23 -8.94
N TYR A 884 4.36 -19.08 -9.61
CA TYR A 884 5.43 -18.56 -10.45
C TYR A 884 5.88 -17.17 -9.99
N ASN A 885 7.19 -17.01 -9.81
CA ASN A 885 7.85 -15.70 -9.71
C ASN A 885 8.29 -15.18 -11.09
N ASP A 886 8.46 -16.06 -12.07
CA ASP A 886 8.60 -15.71 -13.48
C ASP A 886 7.32 -16.09 -14.24
N LEU A 887 6.50 -15.08 -14.54
CA LEU A 887 5.21 -15.26 -15.20
C LEU A 887 5.32 -15.75 -16.65
N SER A 888 6.50 -15.62 -17.29
CA SER A 888 6.71 -16.18 -18.63
C SER A 888 6.69 -17.72 -18.62
N ALA A 889 7.13 -18.33 -17.51
CA ALA A 889 7.03 -19.78 -17.30
C ALA A 889 5.61 -20.24 -16.93
N GLY A 890 4.75 -19.32 -16.48
CA GLY A 890 3.37 -19.60 -16.07
C GLY A 890 2.35 -19.65 -17.22
N GLY A 891 2.79 -19.51 -18.47
CA GLY A 891 1.90 -19.58 -19.63
C GLY A 891 0.98 -18.37 -19.79
N VAL A 892 1.33 -17.22 -19.20
CA VAL A 892 0.61 -15.94 -19.38
C VAL A 892 0.66 -15.52 -20.84
N LYS A 893 -0.50 -15.18 -21.42
CA LYS A 893 -0.62 -14.84 -22.85
C LYS A 893 -1.19 -13.44 -23.06
N ASN A 894 -0.54 -12.67 -23.91
CA ASN A 894 -1.11 -11.45 -24.48
C ASN A 894 -1.95 -11.81 -25.71
N ILE A 895 -3.24 -11.47 -25.69
CA ILE A 895 -4.17 -11.75 -26.80
C ILE A 895 -4.69 -10.44 -27.37
N GLY A 896 -4.19 -10.04 -28.53
CA GLY A 896 -4.61 -8.79 -29.20
C GLY A 896 -6.05 -8.78 -29.73
N LEU A 897 -6.71 -9.94 -29.82
CA LEU A 897 -8.11 -10.06 -30.26
C LEU A 897 -9.13 -9.71 -29.17
N LEU A 898 -8.74 -9.80 -27.89
CA LEU A 898 -9.52 -9.29 -26.78
C LEU A 898 -9.09 -7.85 -26.56
N THR A 899 -9.94 -6.90 -26.92
CA THR A 899 -9.63 -5.46 -26.79
C THR A 899 -10.48 -4.82 -25.72
N GLN A 900 -9.94 -3.80 -25.05
CA GLN A 900 -10.71 -2.98 -24.10
C GLN A 900 -12.01 -2.46 -24.72
N ALA A 901 -11.99 -1.99 -25.97
CA ALA A 901 -13.19 -1.50 -26.65
C ALA A 901 -14.29 -2.56 -26.79
N SER A 902 -13.93 -3.80 -27.14
CA SER A 902 -14.89 -4.92 -27.18
C SER A 902 -15.39 -5.33 -25.80
N PHE A 903 -14.51 -5.27 -24.79
CA PHE A 903 -14.87 -5.54 -23.40
C PHE A 903 -15.88 -4.51 -22.89
N GLU A 904 -15.61 -3.23 -23.11
CA GLU A 904 -16.45 -2.12 -22.68
C GLU A 904 -17.86 -2.19 -23.29
N ALA A 905 -17.95 -2.60 -24.55
CA ALA A 905 -19.23 -2.74 -25.25
C ALA A 905 -20.04 -3.97 -24.82
N GLU A 906 -19.38 -5.10 -24.53
CA GLU A 906 -20.07 -6.41 -24.39
C GLU A 906 -20.08 -6.97 -22.97
N VAL A 907 -18.96 -6.85 -22.24
CA VAL A 907 -18.71 -7.57 -20.98
C VAL A 907 -18.80 -6.65 -19.78
N TYR A 908 -18.26 -5.44 -19.88
CA TYR A 908 -18.22 -4.47 -18.80
C TYR A 908 -19.60 -4.17 -18.20
N PRO A 909 -20.68 -3.94 -18.96
CA PRO A 909 -22.02 -3.71 -18.39
C PRO A 909 -22.56 -4.91 -17.60
N ILE A 910 -22.20 -6.12 -18.04
CA ILE A 910 -22.56 -7.36 -17.34
C ILE A 910 -21.81 -7.43 -16.03
N LEU A 911 -20.47 -7.33 -16.04
CA LEU A 911 -19.68 -7.42 -14.81
C LEU A 911 -20.06 -6.34 -13.78
N ARG A 912 -20.34 -5.10 -14.22
CA ARG A 912 -20.80 -4.04 -13.32
C ARG A 912 -22.16 -4.33 -12.68
N SER A 913 -23.08 -4.97 -13.40
CA SER A 913 -24.42 -5.28 -12.89
C SER A 913 -24.54 -6.62 -12.17
N THR A 914 -23.67 -7.59 -12.46
CA THR A 914 -23.75 -8.96 -11.90
C THR A 914 -22.66 -9.27 -10.87
N CYS A 915 -21.43 -8.75 -11.06
CA CYS A 915 -20.26 -9.13 -10.26
C CYS A 915 -19.80 -8.01 -9.32
N ALA A 916 -19.74 -6.78 -9.82
CA ALA A 916 -19.28 -5.61 -9.06
C ALA A 916 -20.37 -5.01 -8.16
N ALA A 917 -21.64 -5.37 -8.36
CA ALA A 917 -22.77 -4.79 -7.63
C ALA A 917 -22.68 -4.96 -6.10
N GLY A 918 -21.78 -5.84 -5.62
CA GLY A 918 -21.13 -5.66 -4.33
C GLY A 918 -20.05 -6.70 -3.95
N CYS A 919 -19.97 -7.87 -4.60
CA CYS A 919 -18.95 -8.88 -4.25
C CYS A 919 -17.52 -8.51 -4.68
N HIS A 920 -17.36 -7.95 -5.88
CA HIS A 920 -16.05 -7.71 -6.50
C HIS A 920 -15.70 -6.22 -6.53
N GLN A 921 -15.75 -5.54 -5.38
CA GLN A 921 -15.30 -4.15 -5.23
C GLN A 921 -13.94 -4.10 -4.52
N GLY A 922 -13.21 -2.98 -4.63
CA GLY A 922 -12.01 -2.78 -3.81
C GLY A 922 -12.40 -2.82 -2.33
N ILE A 923 -11.57 -3.37 -1.46
CA ILE A 923 -11.84 -3.43 -0.01
C ILE A 923 -10.60 -2.99 0.76
N GLY A 924 -10.80 -2.32 1.90
CA GLY A 924 -9.74 -1.82 2.76
C GLY A 924 -9.21 -2.90 3.71
N SER A 925 -8.12 -2.60 4.44
CA SER A 925 -7.54 -3.44 5.48
C SER A 925 -8.19 -3.25 6.86
N ASP A 926 -9.47 -2.92 6.90
CA ASP A 926 -10.10 -2.40 8.11
C ASP A 926 -10.50 -3.57 9.04
N GLU A 927 -9.62 -3.83 10.03
CA GLU A 927 -9.75 -4.75 11.18
C GLU A 927 -9.15 -6.18 11.03
N ILE A 928 -8.24 -6.50 11.98
CA ILE A 928 -7.48 -7.76 12.04
C ILE A 928 -8.24 -8.80 12.89
N ALA A 929 -8.79 -9.83 12.25
CA ALA A 929 -8.96 -11.13 12.88
C ALA A 929 -7.73 -12.01 12.63
N ALA A 930 -7.17 -12.59 13.70
CA ALA A 930 -6.09 -13.57 13.56
C ALA A 930 -6.63 -14.88 12.95
N GLY A 931 -6.25 -15.16 11.71
CA GLY A 931 -5.99 -16.52 11.24
C GLY A 931 -7.16 -17.41 10.78
N LYS A 932 -8.36 -16.88 10.46
CA LYS A 932 -9.45 -17.70 9.85
C LYS A 932 -10.31 -17.01 8.79
N ALA A 933 -9.86 -15.92 8.17
CA ALA A 933 -10.63 -15.24 7.12
C ALA A 933 -9.79 -14.98 5.86
N PHE A 934 -10.52 -14.84 4.76
CA PHE A 934 -10.21 -14.99 3.34
C PHE A 934 -8.90 -14.41 2.79
N ARG A 935 -8.28 -15.15 1.85
CA ARG A 935 -7.20 -14.67 0.96
C ARG A 935 -7.81 -13.97 -0.27
N GLU A 936 -8.44 -12.83 0.02
CA GLU A 936 -8.74 -11.67 -0.82
C GLU A 936 -9.41 -11.87 -2.21
N ASN A 937 -10.39 -11.00 -2.53
CA ASN A 937 -11.17 -11.04 -3.76
C ASN A 937 -10.32 -10.49 -4.90
N ARG A 938 -9.53 -11.34 -5.55
CA ARG A 938 -8.57 -10.89 -6.58
C ARG A 938 -9.17 -10.47 -7.92
N LEU A 939 -10.48 -10.63 -8.07
CA LEU A 939 -11.23 -9.91 -9.09
C LEU A 939 -11.82 -8.67 -8.41
N VAL A 940 -11.14 -7.53 -8.56
CA VAL A 940 -11.56 -6.22 -8.06
C VAL A 940 -12.04 -5.37 -9.23
N LEU A 941 -13.31 -4.96 -9.22
CA LEU A 941 -13.95 -4.14 -10.25
C LEU A 941 -14.27 -2.75 -9.69
N LEU A 942 -13.56 -1.73 -10.17
CA LEU A 942 -13.72 -0.36 -9.68
C LEU A 942 -14.65 0.48 -10.53
N GLY A 943 -14.98 0.01 -11.74
CA GLY A 943 -15.79 0.77 -12.68
C GLY A 943 -14.95 1.69 -13.57
N ASP A 944 -13.67 1.35 -13.73
CA ASP A 944 -12.82 1.88 -14.79
C ASP A 944 -12.67 0.81 -15.88
N ALA A 945 -12.87 1.19 -17.15
CA ALA A 945 -12.92 0.22 -18.24
C ALA A 945 -11.54 -0.41 -18.54
N GLU A 946 -10.43 0.32 -18.35
CA GLU A 946 -9.08 -0.21 -18.59
C GLU A 946 -8.68 -1.16 -17.46
N GLY A 947 -8.86 -0.74 -16.21
CA GLY A 947 -8.61 -1.55 -15.02
C GLY A 947 -9.46 -2.80 -14.97
N ASP A 948 -10.78 -2.66 -15.15
CA ASP A 948 -11.72 -3.78 -15.11
C ASP A 948 -11.49 -4.75 -16.30
N PHE A 949 -10.98 -4.27 -17.44
CA PHE A 949 -10.57 -5.12 -18.55
C PHE A 949 -9.34 -5.98 -18.18
N ASN A 950 -8.29 -5.36 -17.65
CA ASN A 950 -7.05 -6.06 -17.32
C ASN A 950 -7.25 -7.12 -16.24
N VAL A 951 -7.95 -6.79 -15.15
CA VAL A 951 -8.27 -7.76 -14.09
C VAL A 951 -9.16 -8.90 -14.62
N THR A 952 -10.06 -8.61 -15.56
CA THR A 952 -10.89 -9.64 -16.20
C THR A 952 -10.05 -10.62 -17.01
N LEU A 953 -9.03 -10.14 -17.74
CA LEU A 953 -8.12 -11.01 -18.48
C LEU A 953 -7.40 -12.01 -17.56
N THR A 954 -7.03 -11.59 -16.34
CA THR A 954 -6.35 -12.48 -15.38
C THR A 954 -7.17 -13.73 -15.02
N MET A 955 -8.49 -13.66 -15.19
CA MET A 955 -9.45 -14.74 -14.89
C MET A 955 -9.69 -15.69 -16.08
N ILE A 956 -9.08 -15.43 -17.23
CA ILE A 956 -9.18 -16.23 -18.46
C ILE A 956 -7.90 -17.05 -18.62
N ASN A 957 -8.00 -18.36 -18.44
CA ASN A 957 -6.83 -19.25 -18.56
C ASN A 957 -6.67 -19.81 -19.99
N ASP A 958 -7.80 -20.07 -20.66
CA ASP A 958 -7.84 -20.59 -22.02
C ASP A 958 -9.01 -19.96 -22.79
N ALA A 959 -8.68 -19.20 -23.83
CA ALA A 959 -9.68 -18.54 -24.68
C ALA A 959 -10.42 -19.54 -25.60
N CYS A 960 -9.83 -20.70 -25.90
CA CYS A 960 -10.44 -21.71 -26.77
C CYS A 960 -11.48 -22.57 -26.05
N HIS A 961 -11.39 -22.63 -24.71
CA HIS A 961 -12.37 -23.28 -23.85
C HIS A 961 -12.90 -22.29 -22.79
N PRO A 962 -13.73 -21.31 -23.20
CA PRO A 962 -14.22 -20.27 -22.29
C PRO A 962 -14.84 -20.81 -21.00
N GLU A 963 -15.55 -21.94 -21.07
CA GLU A 963 -16.19 -22.60 -19.93
C GLU A 963 -15.23 -23.01 -18.81
N ASN A 964 -13.93 -23.16 -19.13
CA ASN A 964 -12.89 -23.47 -18.16
C ASN A 964 -12.31 -22.21 -17.48
N SER A 965 -12.63 -21.02 -17.97
CA SER A 965 -12.17 -19.76 -17.40
C SER A 965 -12.86 -19.49 -16.06
N SER A 966 -12.09 -19.02 -15.07
CA SER A 966 -12.62 -18.74 -13.72
C SER A 966 -13.72 -17.67 -13.75
N LEU A 967 -13.66 -16.74 -14.71
CA LEU A 967 -14.66 -15.71 -14.96
C LEU A 967 -16.07 -16.29 -15.22
N LEU A 968 -16.17 -17.46 -15.85
CA LEU A 968 -17.44 -18.13 -16.15
C LEU A 968 -17.75 -19.26 -15.17
N LYS A 969 -16.75 -20.09 -14.88
CA LYS A 969 -16.92 -21.30 -14.07
C LYS A 969 -17.33 -21.00 -12.63
N ARG A 970 -16.74 -19.97 -11.99
CA ARG A 970 -17.04 -19.67 -10.59
C ARG A 970 -18.45 -19.11 -10.38
N PRO A 971 -18.87 -18.01 -11.04
CA PRO A 971 -20.20 -17.43 -10.81
C PRO A 971 -21.36 -18.26 -11.38
N SER A 972 -21.09 -19.28 -12.19
CA SER A 972 -22.10 -20.24 -12.69
C SER A 972 -22.37 -21.43 -11.76
N THR A 973 -21.56 -21.61 -10.72
CA THR A 973 -21.75 -22.67 -9.72
C THR A 973 -22.62 -22.22 -8.56
N ILE A 974 -23.34 -23.19 -7.96
CA ILE A 974 -24.14 -22.97 -6.76
C ILE A 974 -23.58 -23.80 -5.62
N PRO A 975 -23.27 -23.19 -4.47
CA PRO A 975 -23.27 -21.74 -4.26
C PRO A 975 -21.97 -21.08 -4.80
N HIS A 976 -21.99 -19.76 -5.00
CA HIS A 976 -20.82 -18.96 -5.32
C HIS A 976 -20.63 -17.89 -4.22
N PRO A 977 -19.48 -17.85 -3.52
CA PRO A 977 -18.38 -18.82 -3.59
C PRO A 977 -18.81 -20.23 -3.13
N ALA A 978 -18.08 -21.26 -3.57
CA ALA A 978 -18.40 -22.66 -3.26
C ALA A 978 -18.41 -22.88 -1.74
N GLY A 979 -19.56 -23.25 -1.17
CA GLY A 979 -19.80 -23.33 0.28
C GLY A 979 -20.74 -22.26 0.87
N ALA A 980 -21.11 -21.19 0.15
CA ALA A 980 -22.07 -20.18 0.62
C ALA A 980 -23.51 -20.73 0.68
N ALA A 981 -23.89 -21.33 1.82
CA ALA A 981 -25.12 -22.11 1.98
C ALA A 981 -26.46 -21.37 1.68
N SER A 982 -26.45 -20.06 1.44
CA SER A 982 -27.64 -19.21 1.29
C SER A 982 -27.99 -18.76 -0.13
N SER A 983 -27.18 -19.06 -1.17
CA SER A 983 -27.47 -18.61 -2.54
C SER A 983 -28.15 -19.71 -3.38
N PRO A 984 -29.47 -19.65 -3.64
CA PRO A 984 -30.20 -20.71 -4.35
C PRO A 984 -30.07 -20.63 -5.89
N THR A 985 -29.43 -19.58 -6.41
CA THR A 985 -29.29 -19.31 -7.84
C THR A 985 -27.88 -18.84 -8.15
N ALA A 986 -27.29 -19.32 -9.24
CA ALA A 986 -25.98 -18.87 -9.69
C ALA A 986 -26.03 -17.37 -10.06
N VAL A 987 -24.97 -16.63 -9.73
CA VAL A 987 -24.83 -15.20 -10.08
C VAL A 987 -24.78 -15.01 -11.60
N LEU A 988 -24.18 -15.97 -12.30
CA LEU A 988 -24.09 -16.03 -13.75
C LEU A 988 -24.44 -17.45 -14.25
N PRO A 989 -25.74 -17.84 -14.29
CA PRO A 989 -26.14 -19.20 -14.63
C PRO A 989 -25.58 -19.64 -15.99
N ALA A 990 -25.06 -20.86 -16.06
CA ALA A 990 -24.56 -21.44 -17.31
C ALA A 990 -25.67 -21.45 -18.37
N GLY A 991 -25.36 -20.94 -19.56
CA GLY A 991 -26.31 -20.82 -20.67
C GLY A 991 -27.26 -19.61 -20.61
N SER A 992 -27.17 -18.76 -19.58
CA SER A 992 -27.88 -17.47 -19.59
C SER A 992 -27.37 -16.55 -20.71
N ALA A 993 -28.14 -15.51 -21.06
CA ALA A 993 -27.73 -14.54 -22.06
C ALA A 993 -26.39 -13.87 -21.68
N ASN A 994 -26.26 -13.42 -20.42
CA ASN A 994 -25.04 -12.81 -19.90
C ASN A 994 -23.84 -13.78 -19.94
N TYR A 995 -24.04 -15.04 -19.53
CA TYR A 995 -22.99 -16.08 -19.62
C TYR A 995 -22.53 -16.26 -21.07
N THR A 996 -23.48 -16.37 -21.99
CA THR A 996 -23.21 -16.61 -23.42
C THR A 996 -22.46 -15.44 -24.06
N THR A 997 -22.82 -14.20 -23.71
CA THR A 997 -22.10 -12.99 -24.17
C THR A 997 -20.64 -13.02 -23.72
N ILE A 998 -20.38 -13.26 -22.44
CA ILE A 998 -19.01 -13.34 -21.91
C ILE A 998 -18.23 -14.50 -22.56
N ALA A 999 -18.85 -15.68 -22.70
CA ALA A 999 -18.23 -16.84 -23.33
C ALA A 999 -17.84 -16.59 -24.79
N ASN A 1000 -18.72 -15.95 -25.56
CA ASN A 1000 -18.45 -15.59 -26.94
C ASN A 1000 -17.34 -14.54 -27.04
N TRP A 1001 -17.33 -13.56 -26.13
CA TRP A 1001 -16.25 -12.58 -26.07
C TRP A 1001 -14.90 -13.24 -25.80
N ILE A 1002 -14.79 -14.09 -24.76
CA ILE A 1002 -13.57 -14.87 -24.48
C ILE A 1002 -13.12 -15.68 -25.70
N LYS A 1003 -14.06 -16.34 -26.39
CA LYS A 1003 -13.78 -17.17 -27.57
C LYS A 1003 -13.14 -16.42 -28.73
N LYS A 1004 -13.38 -15.10 -28.86
CA LYS A 1004 -12.68 -14.25 -29.86
C LYS A 1004 -11.17 -14.27 -29.67
N GLY A 1005 -10.70 -14.53 -28.45
CA GLY A 1005 -9.28 -14.64 -28.13
C GLY A 1005 -8.62 -15.95 -28.60
N CYS A 1006 -9.40 -16.94 -29.04
CA CYS A 1006 -8.86 -18.23 -29.49
C CYS A 1006 -8.18 -18.09 -30.86
N THR A 1007 -6.86 -18.26 -30.89
CA THR A 1007 -6.05 -18.13 -32.12
C THR A 1007 -6.03 -19.41 -32.97
N THR A 1008 -6.65 -20.50 -32.52
CA THR A 1008 -6.76 -21.77 -33.25
C THR A 1008 -8.17 -22.35 -32.99
N PRO A 1009 -9.14 -22.17 -33.92
CA PRO A 1009 -10.55 -22.49 -33.70
C PRO A 1009 -10.86 -23.95 -33.33
#